data_AF-A0A9D2SWP5-F1
#
_entry.id   AF-A0A9D2SWP5-F1
#
_cell.length_a   1.000
_cell.length_b   1.000
_cell.length_c   1.000
_cell.angle_alpha   90.00
_cell.angle_beta   90.00
_cell.angle_gamma   90.00
#
_symmetry.space_group_name_H-M   'P 1'
#
loop_
_entity.id
_entity.type
_entity.pdbx_description
1 polymer ?
#
loop_
_entity_poly.entity_id
_entity_poly.type
_entity_poly.pdbx_seq_one_letter_code
_entity_poly.pdbx_strand_id
1 'polypeptide(L)'
;MHIGTDEYKNGNKEAFRKYQDELLKFIRDEMGYTPRVFGSQTENSGTTPITVDGVQMDLWYTGYANPREMYELGYDCINMNDGDLYIVPGAGYYYDYLNQSHIYGSWQPNTIGSFTIPVGSEQMLGSTFGVWNDKTGPSNDNGTSDVEVFDRIFAITPTFAAKLWGDIEDYSINDINAMTETLAYAPNSNPTYEVDSVDSTVMRYNFNNENGKDYSGNDYDLLDQVNVSYDEGRTSDALTLKGDESYVETPVENLGINSTIEFWVKRDADSTDEEQILFESDKGAIKAVQKETGKLGFSREWHDYSFNYELPKGEWVKIKLDTVLTVTKLYVNDELVDTLGINATGGKWASLVIPLNRIGSTENAFQGQIDDVIVEKKVAECTATATSEQSQDKASNAIDGNTSSMWHTKWDGSDELPQSLTLEFNKPREIGGFTYLPRQDGGVNGNITKYQIEVSMDGKEYTVVASGEWADNAEEKSVEFEACTAKFVRLTALEGHGGWASAAEVSVTRLGADKDDLEKMIRIAENLNEEEYTTDSWAAFAAALDAAKSVADDQNAAQEEVDDAYAALESAMDQLQDISSGTPASDAAIAALQNMVEKANALGSDDAALNEAIANAQAVLDKDAPTSTEVVTALLDLSEAMQALNTDESVDALRADVQATIDFINENILTNVDNVRPGKVDALEAAVEAAQTLVDDPDASADELKAANKAMTKAAQELWEIVTKAELEALIESANGYLDGNYTEE
;
A
#
# COMPACT_ATOMS: atom_id res chain seq x y z
N MET A 1 -24.32 23.81 22.24
CA MET A 1 -23.58 22.85 23.09
C MET A 1 -24.54 21.78 23.58
N HIS A 2 -24.23 20.51 23.34
CA HIS A 2 -25.04 19.40 23.85
C HIS A 2 -24.70 19.13 25.32
N ILE A 3 -25.70 19.00 26.21
CA ILE A 3 -25.48 18.80 27.66
C ILE A 3 -25.82 17.38 28.14
N GLY A 4 -26.17 16.47 27.22
CA GLY A 4 -26.53 15.08 27.53
C GLY A 4 -27.90 15.02 28.17
N THR A 5 -27.94 14.59 29.43
CA THR A 5 -29.15 14.45 30.29
C THR A 5 -30.15 13.38 29.80
N ASP A 6 -29.68 12.46 28.98
CA ASP A 6 -30.31 11.19 28.64
C ASP A 6 -30.22 10.19 29.80
N GLU A 7 -31.07 9.14 29.71
CA GLU A 7 -30.99 7.91 30.51
C GLU A 7 -30.95 8.03 32.05
N TYR A 8 -31.34 9.16 32.63
CA TYR A 8 -31.55 9.29 34.08
C TYR A 8 -32.80 8.52 34.53
N LYS A 9 -32.64 7.21 34.76
CA LYS A 9 -33.68 6.25 35.18
C LYS A 9 -33.74 6.15 36.71
N ASN A 10 -34.93 5.95 37.26
CA ASN A 10 -35.18 5.59 38.68
C ASN A 10 -34.67 6.59 39.75
N GLY A 11 -34.38 7.83 39.35
CA GLY A 11 -33.89 8.88 40.25
C GLY A 11 -34.96 9.88 40.71
N ASN A 12 -34.51 10.96 41.36
CA ASN A 12 -35.41 12.04 41.79
C ASN A 12 -35.70 12.97 40.60
N LYS A 13 -36.86 12.76 39.97
CA LYS A 13 -37.30 13.52 38.79
C LYS A 13 -37.30 15.03 39.01
N GLU A 14 -37.73 15.53 40.17
CA GLU A 14 -37.76 16.97 40.43
C GLU A 14 -36.34 17.55 40.58
N ALA A 15 -35.42 16.79 41.18
CA ALA A 15 -34.01 17.18 41.25
C ALA A 15 -33.34 17.19 39.87
N PHE A 16 -33.64 16.19 39.02
CA PHE A 16 -33.20 16.16 37.63
C PHE A 16 -33.68 17.40 36.86
N ARG A 17 -35.00 17.69 36.95
CA ARG A 17 -35.59 18.84 36.26
C ARG A 17 -34.97 20.16 36.71
N LYS A 18 -34.77 20.32 38.03
CA LYS A 18 -34.07 21.48 38.58
C LYS A 18 -32.65 21.61 38.03
N TYR A 19 -31.89 20.52 38.05
CA TYR A 19 -30.50 20.50 37.55
C TYR A 19 -30.44 20.85 36.06
N GLN A 20 -31.29 20.22 35.25
CA GLN A 20 -31.34 20.48 33.81
C GLN A 20 -31.74 21.93 33.53
N ASP A 21 -32.71 22.49 34.25
CA ASP A 21 -33.10 23.91 34.12
C ASP A 21 -31.97 24.88 34.48
N GLU A 22 -31.27 24.63 35.59
CA GLU A 22 -30.11 25.44 36.02
C GLU A 22 -28.98 25.37 35.00
N LEU A 23 -28.68 24.18 34.47
CA LEU A 23 -27.65 24.01 33.45
C LEU A 23 -28.03 24.69 32.13
N LEU A 24 -29.26 24.51 31.66
CA LEU A 24 -29.77 25.16 30.44
C LEU A 24 -29.66 26.68 30.51
N LYS A 25 -30.08 27.29 31.64
CA LYS A 25 -29.97 28.73 31.87
C LYS A 25 -28.51 29.18 31.93
N PHE A 26 -27.65 28.44 32.63
CA PHE A 26 -26.23 28.78 32.69
C PHE A 26 -25.59 28.81 31.30
N ILE A 27 -25.84 27.77 30.47
CA ILE A 27 -25.30 27.70 29.11
C ILE A 27 -25.82 28.84 28.23
N ARG A 28 -27.13 29.13 28.30
CA ARG A 28 -27.77 30.12 27.45
C ARG A 28 -27.48 31.56 27.90
N ASP A 29 -27.70 31.85 29.18
CA ASP A 29 -27.76 33.21 29.70
C ASP A 29 -26.40 33.71 30.18
N GLU A 30 -25.56 32.83 30.74
CA GLU A 30 -24.23 33.21 31.26
C GLU A 30 -23.10 32.92 30.27
N MET A 31 -23.14 31.79 29.58
CA MET A 31 -22.12 31.43 28.59
C MET A 31 -22.44 31.91 27.16
N GLY A 32 -23.71 32.26 26.88
CA GLY A 32 -24.13 32.77 25.58
C GLY A 32 -24.19 31.72 24.46
N TYR A 33 -24.24 30.42 24.79
CA TYR A 33 -24.36 29.34 23.81
C TYR A 33 -25.81 28.84 23.71
N THR A 34 -26.24 28.37 22.54
CA THR A 34 -27.51 27.63 22.41
C THR A 34 -27.34 26.22 23.01
N PRO A 35 -28.08 25.85 24.07
CA PRO A 35 -28.04 24.50 24.62
C PRO A 35 -28.82 23.50 23.75
N ARG A 36 -28.33 22.26 23.70
CA ARG A 36 -29.00 21.09 23.11
C ARG A 36 -29.09 19.96 24.14
N VAL A 37 -30.21 19.23 24.18
CA VAL A 37 -30.44 18.12 25.11
C VAL A 37 -30.94 16.89 24.37
N PHE A 38 -30.65 15.70 24.91
CA PHE A 38 -31.46 14.54 24.61
C PHE A 38 -32.82 14.69 25.28
N GLY A 39 -33.88 14.43 24.53
CA GLY A 39 -35.23 14.42 25.07
C GLY A 39 -35.38 13.38 26.18
N SER A 40 -35.80 13.82 27.36
CA SER A 40 -35.96 12.99 28.58
C SER A 40 -37.17 13.43 29.43
N GLN A 41 -37.98 14.38 28.96
CA GLN A 41 -38.96 15.11 29.77
C GLN A 41 -40.25 14.32 30.00
N THR A 42 -40.56 13.36 29.12
CA THR A 42 -41.67 12.41 29.34
C THR A 42 -41.27 11.37 30.40
N GLU A 43 -40.07 10.79 30.31
CA GLU A 43 -39.55 9.89 31.36
C GLU A 43 -39.40 10.64 32.69
N ASN A 44 -38.84 11.85 32.66
CA ASN A 44 -38.63 12.71 33.83
C ASN A 44 -39.73 13.76 34.00
N SER A 45 -41.00 13.33 33.89
CA SER A 45 -42.17 14.17 34.14
C SER A 45 -42.18 14.71 35.56
N GLY A 46 -42.57 15.97 35.75
CA GLY A 46 -42.64 16.60 37.07
C GLY A 46 -43.18 18.03 37.00
N THR A 47 -43.20 18.70 38.14
CA THR A 47 -43.79 20.03 38.33
C THR A 47 -42.77 21.16 38.31
N THR A 48 -41.49 20.86 38.58
CA THR A 48 -40.40 21.84 38.46
C THR A 48 -40.31 22.29 37.01
N PRO A 49 -40.39 23.60 36.71
CA PRO A 49 -40.31 24.10 35.34
C PRO A 49 -38.91 23.85 34.76
N ILE A 50 -38.86 23.56 33.46
CA ILE A 50 -37.62 23.52 32.69
C ILE A 50 -37.70 24.60 31.62
N THR A 51 -36.60 25.30 31.42
CA THR A 51 -36.43 26.26 30.33
C THR A 51 -36.57 25.58 28.97
N VAL A 52 -37.43 26.14 28.11
CA VAL A 52 -37.70 25.62 26.76
C VAL A 52 -37.22 26.59 25.68
N ASP A 53 -37.49 27.88 25.87
CA ASP A 53 -37.14 28.94 24.92
C ASP A 53 -35.63 28.95 24.60
N GLY A 54 -35.30 28.82 23.31
CA GLY A 54 -33.92 28.76 22.81
C GLY A 54 -33.18 27.45 23.13
N VAL A 55 -33.90 26.35 23.39
CA VAL A 55 -33.32 25.02 23.65
C VAL A 55 -33.60 24.08 22.49
N GLN A 56 -32.54 23.50 21.93
CA GLN A 56 -32.62 22.43 20.93
C GLN A 56 -32.78 21.07 21.60
N MET A 57 -33.52 20.15 20.99
CA MET A 57 -33.76 18.81 21.54
C MET A 57 -33.62 17.72 20.48
N ASP A 58 -32.74 16.76 20.76
CA ASP A 58 -32.63 15.51 20.03
C ASP A 58 -33.75 14.55 20.50
N LEU A 59 -34.74 14.33 19.64
CA LEU A 59 -35.88 13.44 19.89
C LEU A 59 -35.48 12.00 19.57
N TRP A 60 -34.66 11.43 20.45
CA TRP A 60 -34.00 10.15 20.21
C TRP A 60 -34.88 8.94 20.50
N TYR A 61 -35.64 8.93 21.59
CA TYR A 61 -36.53 7.82 21.93
C TYR A 61 -37.90 8.34 22.39
N THR A 62 -38.95 7.90 21.70
CA THR A 62 -40.32 8.41 21.91
C THR A 62 -40.89 8.11 23.30
N GLY A 63 -40.37 7.09 23.99
CA GLY A 63 -40.72 6.81 25.38
C GLY A 63 -40.11 7.80 26.37
N TYR A 64 -38.99 8.41 26.01
CA TYR A 64 -38.26 9.37 26.85
C TYR A 64 -38.72 10.80 26.64
N ALA A 65 -39.05 11.13 25.40
CA ALA A 65 -39.62 12.40 25.00
C ALA A 65 -40.69 12.14 23.94
N ASN A 66 -41.96 12.34 24.32
CA ASN A 66 -43.06 12.27 23.37
C ASN A 66 -42.90 13.43 22.37
N PRO A 67 -42.72 13.16 21.07
CA PRO A 67 -42.34 14.18 20.11
C PRO A 67 -43.41 15.25 19.90
N ARG A 68 -44.70 14.89 20.06
CA ARG A 68 -45.79 15.87 20.02
C ARG A 68 -45.75 16.81 21.22
N GLU A 69 -45.60 16.24 22.42
CA GLU A 69 -45.55 17.04 23.65
C GLU A 69 -44.35 17.99 23.65
N MET A 70 -43.16 17.54 23.22
CA MET A 70 -41.97 18.39 23.17
C MET A 70 -42.12 19.52 22.15
N TYR A 71 -42.69 19.23 21.00
CA TYR A 71 -43.04 20.25 20.01
C TYR A 71 -44.03 21.28 20.59
N GLU A 72 -45.10 20.82 21.23
CA GLU A 72 -46.12 21.68 21.87
C GLU A 72 -45.57 22.51 23.04
N LEU A 73 -44.55 22.00 23.75
CA LEU A 73 -43.85 22.73 24.80
C LEU A 73 -43.00 23.88 24.26
N GLY A 74 -42.61 23.85 22.98
CA GLY A 74 -41.86 24.91 22.31
C GLY A 74 -40.38 24.61 22.07
N TYR A 75 -39.93 23.36 22.17
CA TYR A 75 -38.54 23.01 21.87
C TYR A 75 -38.25 23.10 20.36
N ASP A 76 -37.00 23.39 20.00
CA ASP A 76 -36.51 23.24 18.64
C ASP A 76 -36.05 21.79 18.44
N CYS A 77 -36.84 21.03 17.69
CA CYS A 77 -36.73 19.59 17.53
C CYS A 77 -35.75 19.18 16.44
N ILE A 78 -34.94 18.16 16.76
CA ILE A 78 -34.08 17.42 15.83
C ILE A 78 -34.52 15.96 15.88
N ASN A 79 -34.82 15.36 14.73
CA ASN A 79 -35.16 13.94 14.66
C ASN A 79 -33.88 13.10 14.80
N MET A 80 -33.85 12.23 15.81
CA MET A 80 -32.76 11.29 16.04
C MET A 80 -33.32 9.92 16.44
N ASN A 81 -34.48 9.54 15.91
CA ASN A 81 -35.20 8.40 16.43
C ASN A 81 -34.39 7.09 16.39
N ASP A 82 -34.23 6.46 17.54
CA ASP A 82 -33.49 5.22 17.78
C ASP A 82 -33.90 4.06 16.86
N GLY A 83 -35.21 3.88 16.65
CA GLY A 83 -35.76 2.82 15.79
C GLY A 83 -35.40 2.95 14.31
N ASP A 84 -34.96 4.13 13.86
CA ASP A 84 -34.65 4.45 12.46
C ASP A 84 -33.20 4.83 12.23
N LEU A 85 -32.53 5.45 13.22
CA LEU A 85 -31.33 6.27 13.01
C LEU A 85 -30.16 5.91 13.95
N TYR A 86 -30.24 4.79 14.68
CA TYR A 86 -29.14 4.32 15.53
C TYR A 86 -28.35 3.20 14.87
N ILE A 87 -27.04 3.39 14.81
CA ILE A 87 -26.06 2.36 14.48
C ILE A 87 -25.36 1.96 15.77
N VAL A 88 -25.28 0.65 16.05
CA VAL A 88 -24.48 0.11 17.15
C VAL A 88 -23.62 -1.05 16.62
N PRO A 89 -22.33 -0.80 16.31
CA PRO A 89 -21.51 -1.77 15.61
C PRO A 89 -21.44 -3.12 16.31
N GLY A 90 -21.78 -4.19 15.60
CA GLY A 90 -21.68 -5.58 16.07
C GLY A 90 -22.51 -5.91 17.31
N ALA A 91 -23.55 -5.14 17.61
CA ALA A 91 -24.23 -5.24 18.90
C ALA A 91 -25.31 -6.32 18.99
N GLY A 92 -25.91 -6.68 17.86
CA GLY A 92 -27.09 -7.56 17.78
C GLY A 92 -28.41 -6.87 18.16
N TYR A 93 -28.40 -5.55 18.38
CA TYR A 93 -29.56 -4.70 18.59
C TYR A 93 -29.31 -3.32 17.95
N TYR A 94 -30.40 -2.61 17.61
CA TYR A 94 -30.35 -1.55 16.59
C TYR A 94 -29.67 -2.05 15.31
N TYR A 95 -29.23 -1.14 14.44
CA TYR A 95 -28.65 -1.52 13.17
C TYR A 95 -27.13 -1.62 13.27
N ASP A 96 -26.53 -2.58 12.56
CA ASP A 96 -25.09 -2.55 12.30
C ASP A 96 -24.76 -1.57 11.16
N TYR A 97 -25.65 -1.49 10.16
CA TYR A 97 -25.67 -0.48 9.10
C TYR A 97 -27.10 0.04 8.93
N LEU A 98 -27.30 1.36 8.83
CA LEU A 98 -28.63 1.90 8.56
C LEU A 98 -29.16 1.42 7.21
N ASN A 99 -30.45 1.11 7.16
CA ASN A 99 -31.08 0.62 5.95
C ASN A 99 -31.25 1.73 4.90
N GLN A 100 -30.37 1.76 3.91
CA GLN A 100 -30.38 2.76 2.84
C GLN A 100 -31.73 2.83 2.10
N SER A 101 -32.40 1.68 1.89
CA SER A 101 -33.71 1.65 1.22
C SER A 101 -34.81 2.27 2.05
N HIS A 102 -34.80 2.01 3.35
CA HIS A 102 -35.74 2.61 4.30
C HIS A 102 -35.53 4.13 4.37
N ILE A 103 -34.28 4.58 4.52
CA ILE A 103 -33.94 6.01 4.59
C ILE A 103 -34.35 6.73 3.30
N TYR A 104 -34.10 6.10 2.15
CA TYR A 104 -34.50 6.63 0.84
C TYR A 104 -36.03 6.70 0.68
N GLY A 105 -36.71 5.56 0.81
CA GLY A 105 -38.08 5.37 0.31
C GLY A 105 -39.20 5.67 1.30
N SER A 106 -39.03 5.36 2.58
CA SER A 106 -40.12 5.41 3.58
C SER A 106 -39.88 6.38 4.73
N TRP A 107 -38.63 6.63 5.08
CA TRP A 107 -38.28 7.56 6.15
C TRP A 107 -38.43 9.02 5.72
N GLN A 108 -38.81 9.87 6.68
CA GLN A 108 -38.98 11.31 6.50
C GLN A 108 -38.30 12.07 7.65
N PRO A 109 -37.49 13.11 7.36
CA PRO A 109 -36.76 13.86 8.39
C PRO A 109 -37.63 14.44 9.50
N ASN A 110 -38.88 14.81 9.19
CA ASN A 110 -39.82 15.45 10.11
C ASN A 110 -40.81 14.47 10.78
N THR A 111 -40.63 13.16 10.60
CA THR A 111 -41.47 12.13 11.24
C THR A 111 -40.67 11.41 12.34
N ILE A 112 -41.18 11.49 13.57
CA ILE A 112 -40.58 10.88 14.77
C ILE A 112 -41.62 9.94 15.38
N GLY A 113 -41.39 8.63 15.24
CA GLY A 113 -42.39 7.61 15.57
C GLY A 113 -43.70 7.85 14.80
N SER A 114 -44.81 8.02 15.52
CA SER A 114 -46.12 8.27 14.91
C SER A 114 -46.48 9.74 14.68
N PHE A 115 -45.60 10.67 15.08
CA PHE A 115 -45.85 12.09 14.96
C PHE A 115 -45.04 12.69 13.81
N THR A 116 -45.70 13.52 13.00
CA THR A 116 -45.05 14.27 11.93
C THR A 116 -45.15 15.76 12.25
N ILE A 117 -44.01 16.40 12.42
CA ILE A 117 -43.94 17.85 12.59
C ILE A 117 -44.25 18.50 11.23
N PRO A 118 -45.07 19.56 11.17
CA PRO A 118 -45.41 20.19 9.91
C PRO A 118 -44.17 20.63 9.12
N VAL A 119 -44.16 20.34 7.82
CA VAL A 119 -43.11 20.82 6.90
C VAL A 119 -43.07 22.35 6.93
N GLY A 120 -41.87 22.91 7.06
CA GLY A 120 -41.65 24.36 7.16
C GLY A 120 -41.85 24.95 8.56
N SER A 121 -42.07 24.12 9.58
CA SER A 121 -42.04 24.58 10.98
C SER A 121 -40.64 25.06 11.37
N GLU A 122 -40.54 26.25 11.97
CA GLU A 122 -39.28 26.80 12.49
C GLU A 122 -38.69 25.95 13.63
N GLN A 123 -39.54 25.22 14.35
CA GLN A 123 -39.12 24.28 15.40
C GLN A 123 -38.60 22.95 14.84
N MET A 124 -38.70 22.67 13.53
CA MET A 124 -38.14 21.44 12.93
C MET A 124 -36.77 21.75 12.32
N LEU A 125 -35.70 21.50 13.08
CA LEU A 125 -34.35 21.90 12.65
C LEU A 125 -33.71 20.93 11.64
N GLY A 126 -34.13 19.66 11.64
CA GLY A 126 -33.59 18.62 10.76
C GLY A 126 -33.47 17.27 11.47
N SER A 127 -32.56 16.42 11.00
CA SER A 127 -32.31 15.11 11.59
C SER A 127 -30.82 14.80 11.68
N THR A 128 -30.47 13.87 12.56
CA THR A 128 -29.14 13.28 12.67
C THR A 128 -29.29 11.79 12.94
N PHE A 129 -28.38 10.98 12.40
CA PHE A 129 -28.17 9.62 12.89
C PHE A 129 -27.08 9.59 13.96
N GLY A 130 -27.03 8.52 14.74
CA GLY A 130 -26.03 8.31 15.78
C GLY A 130 -25.33 6.96 15.61
N VAL A 131 -24.01 6.96 15.72
CA VAL A 131 -23.21 5.74 15.87
C VAL A 131 -22.80 5.64 17.33
N TRP A 132 -23.23 4.57 18.01
CA TRP A 132 -22.97 4.33 19.41
C TRP A 132 -22.07 3.12 19.59
N ASN A 133 -20.91 3.33 20.20
CA ASN A 133 -19.96 2.26 20.51
C ASN A 133 -20.32 1.58 21.83
N ASP A 134 -21.50 0.98 21.92
CA ASP A 134 -21.97 0.30 23.15
C ASP A 134 -21.12 -0.93 23.49
N LYS A 135 -20.57 -1.58 22.45
CA LYS A 135 -19.69 -2.74 22.56
C LYS A 135 -18.26 -2.32 22.88
N THR A 136 -18.12 -1.62 24.00
CA THR A 136 -16.85 -1.13 24.53
C THR A 136 -16.69 -1.50 26.01
N GLY A 137 -15.52 -1.20 26.57
CA GLY A 137 -15.17 -1.44 27.96
C GLY A 137 -14.71 -2.87 28.28
N PRO A 138 -14.20 -3.12 29.49
CA PRO A 138 -13.36 -4.29 29.78
C PRO A 138 -14.01 -5.66 29.55
N SER A 139 -15.35 -5.75 29.57
CA SER A 139 -16.09 -7.02 29.50
C SER A 139 -17.03 -7.16 28.30
N ASN A 140 -17.12 -6.15 27.43
CA ASN A 140 -18.09 -6.13 26.31
C ASN A 140 -17.49 -5.48 25.04
N ASP A 141 -16.18 -5.25 25.04
CA ASP A 141 -15.44 -4.69 23.92
C ASP A 141 -15.35 -5.69 22.77
N ASN A 142 -15.92 -5.32 21.62
CA ASN A 142 -15.89 -6.10 20.39
C ASN A 142 -14.70 -5.77 19.47
N GLY A 143 -13.81 -4.84 19.86
CA GLY A 143 -12.67 -4.43 19.04
C GLY A 143 -13.01 -3.50 17.88
N THR A 144 -14.12 -2.76 17.95
CA THR A 144 -14.45 -1.72 16.96
C THR A 144 -13.34 -0.67 16.88
N SER A 145 -12.93 -0.32 15.65
CA SER A 145 -12.00 0.76 15.35
C SER A 145 -12.60 1.86 14.49
N ASP A 146 -11.80 2.91 14.26
CA ASP A 146 -12.16 4.00 13.36
C ASP A 146 -12.52 3.54 11.94
N VAL A 147 -11.91 2.48 11.41
CA VAL A 147 -12.23 1.95 10.07
C VAL A 147 -13.65 1.37 10.04
N GLU A 148 -14.02 0.57 11.05
CA GLU A 148 -15.37 -0.01 11.14
C GLU A 148 -16.44 1.07 11.36
N VAL A 149 -16.12 2.10 12.13
CA VAL A 149 -17.03 3.24 12.37
C VAL A 149 -17.20 4.05 11.10
N PHE A 150 -16.09 4.40 10.42
CA PHE A 150 -16.14 5.18 9.19
C PHE A 150 -16.92 4.45 8.09
N ASP A 151 -16.69 3.15 7.91
CA ASP A 151 -17.39 2.33 6.92
C ASP A 151 -18.92 2.41 7.08
N ARG A 152 -19.42 2.30 8.33
CA ARG A 152 -20.86 2.42 8.65
C ARG A 152 -21.41 3.83 8.45
N ILE A 153 -20.64 4.86 8.81
CA ILE A 153 -21.03 6.25 8.59
C ILE A 153 -21.12 6.54 7.09
N PHE A 154 -20.07 6.18 6.35
CA PHE A 154 -19.94 6.47 4.94
C PHE A 154 -21.01 5.74 4.12
N ALA A 155 -21.35 4.49 4.48
CA ALA A 155 -22.39 3.70 3.82
C ALA A 155 -23.75 4.41 3.72
N ILE A 156 -24.15 5.19 4.73
CA ILE A 156 -25.46 5.87 4.74
C ILE A 156 -25.39 7.37 4.41
N THR A 157 -24.24 8.00 4.59
CA THR A 157 -24.07 9.45 4.47
C THR A 157 -24.60 10.03 3.16
N PRO A 158 -24.32 9.46 1.96
CA PRO A 158 -24.81 10.01 0.69
C PRO A 158 -26.34 10.10 0.62
N THR A 159 -27.03 9.01 0.97
CA THR A 159 -28.50 8.96 0.98
C THR A 159 -29.08 9.89 2.05
N PHE A 160 -28.49 9.89 3.25
CA PHE A 160 -28.96 10.73 4.35
C PHE A 160 -28.80 12.23 4.00
N ALA A 161 -27.67 12.62 3.41
CA ALA A 161 -27.43 13.98 2.95
C ALA A 161 -28.43 14.40 1.86
N ALA A 162 -28.71 13.52 0.89
CA ALA A 162 -29.70 13.78 -0.15
C ALA A 162 -31.11 14.02 0.45
N LYS A 163 -31.53 13.20 1.43
CA LYS A 163 -32.83 13.36 2.12
C LYS A 163 -32.95 14.64 2.94
N LEU A 164 -31.84 15.15 3.48
CA LEU A 164 -31.83 16.35 4.31
C LEU A 164 -31.72 17.64 3.50
N TRP A 165 -30.99 17.60 2.38
CA TRP A 165 -30.68 18.80 1.61
C TRP A 165 -31.72 19.10 0.52
N GLY A 166 -32.17 18.08 -0.22
CA GLY A 166 -32.94 18.26 -1.45
C GLY A 166 -34.12 17.30 -1.58
N ASP A 167 -34.81 17.39 -2.71
CA ASP A 167 -35.82 16.41 -3.09
C ASP A 167 -35.10 15.19 -3.68
N ILE A 168 -35.12 14.08 -2.95
CA ILE A 168 -34.43 12.85 -3.36
C ILE A 168 -35.10 12.18 -4.57
N GLU A 169 -36.33 12.60 -4.93
CA GLU A 169 -37.13 12.00 -6.01
C GLU A 169 -36.45 12.02 -7.39
N ASP A 170 -35.45 12.88 -7.59
CA ASP A 170 -34.69 12.99 -8.85
C ASP A 170 -33.62 11.88 -9.05
N TYR A 171 -33.26 11.14 -7.99
CA TYR A 171 -32.20 10.12 -8.04
C TYR A 171 -32.69 8.81 -7.46
N SER A 172 -32.41 7.68 -8.11
CA SER A 172 -32.57 6.36 -7.49
C SER A 172 -31.42 6.05 -6.53
N ILE A 173 -31.57 5.03 -5.68
CA ILE A 173 -30.47 4.52 -4.84
C ILE A 173 -29.26 4.14 -5.70
N ASN A 174 -29.49 3.56 -6.88
CA ASN A 174 -28.42 3.17 -7.80
C ASN A 174 -27.68 4.40 -8.35
N ASP A 175 -28.40 5.47 -8.67
CA ASP A 175 -27.78 6.73 -9.10
C ASP A 175 -26.91 7.32 -7.98
N ILE A 176 -27.41 7.31 -6.73
CA ILE A 176 -26.65 7.77 -5.56
C ILE A 176 -25.38 6.93 -5.37
N ASN A 177 -25.49 5.60 -5.42
CA ASN A 177 -24.35 4.70 -5.23
C ASN A 177 -23.30 4.88 -6.33
N ALA A 178 -23.71 4.95 -7.61
CA ALA A 178 -22.80 5.19 -8.72
C ALA A 178 -22.10 6.55 -8.62
N MET A 179 -22.81 7.58 -8.14
CA MET A 179 -22.22 8.88 -7.85
C MET A 179 -21.24 8.81 -6.69
N THR A 180 -21.53 8.05 -5.63
CA THR A 180 -20.62 7.84 -4.50
C THR A 180 -19.34 7.15 -4.93
N GLU A 181 -19.42 6.12 -5.76
CA GLU A 181 -18.24 5.44 -6.33
C GLU A 181 -17.40 6.40 -7.19
N THR A 182 -18.04 7.32 -7.92
CA THR A 182 -17.34 8.31 -8.76
C THR A 182 -16.71 9.44 -7.94
N LEU A 183 -17.42 9.94 -6.93
CA LEU A 183 -16.95 11.04 -6.08
C LEU A 183 -15.92 10.57 -5.06
N ALA A 184 -15.98 9.29 -4.68
CA ALA A 184 -15.17 8.68 -3.63
C ALA A 184 -15.21 9.51 -2.34
N TYR A 185 -14.03 9.82 -1.78
CA TYR A 185 -13.89 10.57 -0.54
C TYR A 185 -13.79 12.08 -0.76
N ALA A 186 -13.97 12.83 0.33
CA ALA A 186 -13.79 14.28 0.30
C ALA A 186 -12.36 14.63 -0.17
N PRO A 187 -12.16 15.73 -0.92
CA PRO A 187 -10.83 16.15 -1.37
C PRO A 187 -9.83 16.24 -0.21
N ASN A 188 -8.58 15.82 -0.45
CA ASN A 188 -7.51 15.79 0.54
C ASN A 188 -7.84 14.97 1.80
N SER A 189 -8.67 13.93 1.67
CA SER A 189 -8.99 13.00 2.75
C SER A 189 -8.70 11.57 2.29
N ASN A 190 -8.11 10.77 3.18
CA ASN A 190 -7.78 9.38 2.92
C ASN A 190 -8.21 8.48 4.10
N PRO A 191 -9.52 8.33 4.35
CA PRO A 191 -10.03 7.61 5.52
C PRO A 191 -9.81 6.09 5.45
N THR A 192 -9.50 5.55 4.27
CA THR A 192 -9.20 4.13 4.05
C THR A 192 -7.73 3.83 3.83
N TYR A 193 -6.85 4.83 3.95
CA TYR A 193 -5.40 4.67 3.81
C TYR A 193 -4.98 4.07 2.45
N GLU A 194 -5.57 4.57 1.38
CA GLU A 194 -5.14 4.27 0.02
C GLU A 194 -3.74 4.84 -0.25
N VAL A 195 -2.91 4.06 -0.92
CA VAL A 195 -1.57 4.46 -1.37
C VAL A 195 -1.57 4.44 -2.89
N ASP A 196 -1.09 5.48 -3.55
CA ASP A 196 -0.95 5.44 -5.01
C ASP A 196 0.06 4.33 -5.38
N SER A 197 -0.24 3.55 -6.41
CA SER A 197 0.69 2.53 -6.90
C SER A 197 0.48 2.29 -8.39
N VAL A 198 1.55 1.92 -9.08
CA VAL A 198 1.53 1.49 -10.49
C VAL A 198 0.67 0.24 -10.66
N ASP A 199 0.71 -0.69 -9.70
CA ASP A 199 -0.14 -1.87 -9.67
C ASP A 199 -0.58 -2.30 -8.24
N SER A 200 -0.87 -3.58 -8.03
CA SER A 200 -1.28 -4.07 -6.71
C SER A 200 -0.15 -4.12 -5.69
N THR A 201 1.09 -4.28 -6.14
CA THR A 201 2.27 -4.30 -5.28
C THR A 201 2.62 -2.86 -4.92
N VAL A 202 2.57 -2.54 -3.63
CA VAL A 202 2.79 -1.18 -3.11
C VAL A 202 4.25 -0.97 -2.76
N MET A 203 4.88 -1.93 -2.11
CA MET A 203 6.31 -1.89 -1.78
C MET A 203 6.92 -3.27 -1.93
N ARG A 204 8.17 -3.32 -2.38
CA ARG A 204 8.97 -4.53 -2.38
C ARG A 204 10.42 -4.24 -2.05
N TYR A 205 10.89 -4.77 -0.92
CA TYR A 205 12.29 -4.65 -0.50
C TYR A 205 12.92 -6.04 -0.37
N ASN A 206 13.83 -6.37 -1.29
CA ASN A 206 14.67 -7.58 -1.21
C ASN A 206 16.00 -7.33 -0.48
N PHE A 207 16.29 -6.06 -0.15
CA PHE A 207 17.52 -5.60 0.51
C PHE A 207 18.84 -5.91 -0.22
N ASN A 208 18.77 -6.18 -1.53
CA ASN A 208 19.94 -6.54 -2.35
C ASN A 208 20.57 -5.35 -3.06
N ASN A 209 21.91 -5.33 -3.07
CA ASN A 209 22.82 -4.46 -3.84
C ASN A 209 22.73 -2.95 -3.53
N GLU A 210 21.51 -2.42 -3.43
CA GLU A 210 21.17 -1.07 -3.01
C GLU A 210 20.27 -1.19 -1.77
N ASN A 211 20.93 -1.15 -0.60
CA ASN A 211 20.41 -1.28 0.77
C ASN A 211 19.16 -0.41 1.09
N GLY A 212 18.03 -0.72 0.46
CA GLY A 212 16.76 -0.01 0.58
C GLY A 212 16.06 0.41 -0.71
N LYS A 213 16.47 -0.05 -1.91
CA LYS A 213 15.73 0.21 -3.15
C LYS A 213 14.36 -0.48 -3.14
N ASP A 214 13.34 0.21 -3.61
CA ASP A 214 12.01 -0.34 -3.85
C ASP A 214 11.92 -0.97 -5.25
N TYR A 215 11.57 -2.26 -5.27
CA TYR A 215 11.38 -3.03 -6.49
C TYR A 215 9.91 -3.18 -6.89
N SER A 216 8.99 -2.42 -6.28
CA SER A 216 7.58 -2.43 -6.70
C SER A 216 7.33 -1.63 -7.99
N GLY A 217 8.27 -0.78 -8.38
CA GLY A 217 8.13 0.17 -9.49
C GLY A 217 7.45 1.49 -9.09
N ASN A 218 7.30 1.75 -7.79
CA ASN A 218 6.71 2.98 -7.26
C ASN A 218 7.74 4.01 -6.77
N ASP A 219 9.03 3.68 -6.85
CA ASP A 219 10.15 4.49 -6.34
C ASP A 219 9.99 4.81 -4.84
N TYR A 220 9.45 3.88 -4.06
CA TYR A 220 9.28 4.01 -2.61
C TYR A 220 10.52 3.57 -1.83
N ASP A 221 11.70 4.03 -2.25
CA ASP A 221 12.98 3.68 -1.60
C ASP A 221 12.99 4.03 -0.10
N LEU A 222 13.71 3.23 0.69
CA LEU A 222 13.90 3.47 2.12
C LEU A 222 14.60 4.81 2.38
N LEU A 223 14.18 5.45 3.46
CA LEU A 223 14.63 6.78 3.86
C LEU A 223 15.71 6.67 4.97
N ASP A 224 15.40 7.15 6.17
CA ASP A 224 16.34 7.16 7.30
C ASP A 224 16.63 5.74 7.80
N GLN A 225 17.88 5.48 8.18
CA GLN A 225 18.33 4.18 8.70
C GLN A 225 19.08 4.38 10.03
N VAL A 226 18.63 3.69 11.08
CA VAL A 226 19.17 3.84 12.44
C VAL A 226 19.49 2.47 13.02
N ASN A 227 20.76 2.27 13.40
CA ASN A 227 21.25 1.05 14.04
C ASN A 227 20.88 -0.24 13.29
N VAL A 228 21.03 -0.25 11.97
CA VAL A 228 20.80 -1.42 11.12
C VAL A 228 22.09 -1.87 10.43
N SER A 229 22.11 -3.11 9.96
CA SER A 229 23.11 -3.60 9.00
C SER A 229 22.42 -4.47 7.95
N TYR A 230 23.12 -4.72 6.85
CA TYR A 230 22.70 -5.66 5.81
C TYR A 230 23.69 -6.82 5.85
N ASP A 231 23.20 -7.99 6.22
CA ASP A 231 24.00 -9.19 6.44
C ASP A 231 23.41 -10.35 5.62
N GLU A 232 24.21 -11.39 5.37
CA GLU A 232 23.76 -12.59 4.64
C GLU A 232 22.43 -13.12 5.21
N GLY A 233 21.42 -13.09 4.35
CA GLY A 233 20.02 -13.33 4.58
C GLY A 233 19.59 -14.75 4.22
N ARG A 234 18.37 -14.90 3.69
CA ARG A 234 17.83 -16.20 3.30
C ARG A 234 18.22 -16.57 1.88
N THR A 235 17.93 -15.68 0.94
CA THR A 235 18.22 -15.83 -0.49
C THR A 235 19.40 -14.97 -0.91
N SER A 236 19.62 -13.87 -0.18
CA SER A 236 20.55 -12.79 -0.53
C SER A 236 20.87 -11.96 0.72
N ASP A 237 21.06 -10.63 0.65
CA ASP A 237 21.24 -9.81 1.87
C ASP A 237 19.90 -9.55 2.57
N ALA A 238 19.92 -9.45 3.90
CA ALA A 238 18.74 -9.16 4.73
C ALA A 238 18.98 -7.98 5.65
N LEU A 239 17.90 -7.24 5.96
CA LEU A 239 17.92 -6.16 6.94
C LEU A 239 18.05 -6.75 8.36
N THR A 240 19.16 -6.44 9.04
CA THR A 240 19.40 -6.84 10.42
C THR A 240 19.06 -5.70 11.38
N LEU A 241 18.03 -5.92 12.20
CA LEU A 241 17.62 -5.04 13.30
C LEU A 241 18.27 -5.50 14.61
N LYS A 242 18.76 -4.55 15.41
CA LYS A 242 19.63 -4.81 16.57
C LYS A 242 18.90 -4.82 17.92
N GLY A 243 17.59 -4.64 17.94
CA GLY A 243 16.81 -4.40 19.16
C GLY A 243 16.87 -2.94 19.62
N ASP A 244 16.16 -2.63 20.72
CA ASP A 244 16.04 -1.28 21.30
C ASP A 244 15.60 -0.23 20.24
N GLU A 245 16.44 0.76 19.93
CA GLU A 245 16.24 1.71 18.83
C GLU A 245 16.94 1.18 17.57
N SER A 246 16.18 0.62 16.62
CA SER A 246 16.71 0.08 15.36
C SER A 246 15.61 0.05 14.31
N TYR A 247 15.80 0.76 13.20
CA TYR A 247 14.78 0.86 12.15
C TYR A 247 15.32 1.39 10.82
N VAL A 248 14.51 1.18 9.78
CA VAL A 248 14.51 1.96 8.54
C VAL A 248 13.15 2.63 8.36
N GLU A 249 13.11 3.83 7.81
CA GLU A 249 11.86 4.52 7.46
C GLU A 249 11.46 4.28 6.00
N THR A 250 10.16 4.26 5.74
CA THR A 250 9.60 4.15 4.38
C THR A 250 8.79 5.41 4.04
N PRO A 251 8.62 5.77 2.76
CA PRO A 251 7.78 6.89 2.36
C PRO A 251 6.28 6.60 2.49
N VAL A 252 5.89 5.35 2.77
CA VAL A 252 4.50 4.91 2.91
C VAL A 252 4.18 4.73 4.39
N GLU A 253 3.35 5.59 4.96
CA GLU A 253 3.07 5.52 6.40
C GLU A 253 2.18 4.33 6.79
N ASN A 254 1.14 4.06 5.99
CA ASN A 254 0.07 3.13 6.30
C ASN A 254 -0.57 2.59 5.02
N LEU A 255 -1.04 1.34 5.05
CA LEU A 255 -1.88 0.78 3.99
C LEU A 255 -3.19 0.25 4.57
N GLY A 256 -4.30 0.57 3.91
CA GLY A 256 -5.65 0.16 4.29
C GLY A 256 -5.87 -1.35 4.40
N ILE A 257 -7.03 -1.72 4.93
CA ILE A 257 -7.52 -3.10 4.91
C ILE A 257 -7.71 -3.61 3.48
N ASN A 258 -7.99 -4.90 3.32
CA ASN A 258 -7.99 -5.60 2.02
C ASN A 258 -6.61 -5.54 1.38
N SER A 259 -5.59 -5.84 2.19
CA SER A 259 -4.19 -5.78 1.81
C SER A 259 -3.44 -6.95 2.45
N THR A 260 -2.22 -7.20 1.96
CA THR A 260 -1.33 -8.20 2.53
C THR A 260 0.04 -7.60 2.79
N ILE A 261 0.69 -8.07 3.86
CA ILE A 261 2.12 -7.90 4.08
C ILE A 261 2.74 -9.27 4.23
N GLU A 262 3.82 -9.52 3.49
CA GLU A 262 4.55 -10.77 3.42
C GLU A 262 6.03 -10.49 3.59
N PHE A 263 6.74 -11.31 4.38
CA PHE A 263 8.18 -11.17 4.58
C PHE A 263 8.77 -12.44 5.19
N TRP A 264 10.04 -12.67 4.92
CA TRP A 264 10.85 -13.61 5.68
C TRP A 264 11.38 -12.97 6.94
N VAL A 265 11.40 -13.71 8.03
CA VAL A 265 11.95 -13.24 9.30
C VAL A 265 12.71 -14.35 10.02
N LYS A 266 13.82 -13.99 10.67
CA LYS A 266 14.60 -14.87 11.55
C LYS A 266 14.92 -14.13 12.83
N ARG A 267 14.29 -14.57 13.93
CA ARG A 267 14.57 -14.04 15.27
C ARG A 267 15.92 -14.54 15.75
N ASP A 268 16.73 -13.69 16.37
CA ASP A 268 18.05 -14.09 16.85
C ASP A 268 17.98 -15.19 17.92
N ALA A 269 18.99 -16.06 17.93
CA ALA A 269 19.07 -17.17 18.89
C ALA A 269 19.16 -16.69 20.34
N ASP A 270 19.77 -15.52 20.56
CA ASP A 270 19.96 -14.87 21.85
C ASP A 270 18.98 -13.71 22.10
N SER A 271 17.95 -13.54 21.25
CA SER A 271 16.92 -12.53 21.47
C SER A 271 16.21 -12.74 22.81
N THR A 272 15.72 -11.65 23.40
CA THR A 272 14.83 -11.73 24.57
C THR A 272 13.42 -12.19 24.16
N ASP A 273 12.56 -12.44 25.15
CA ASP A 273 11.11 -12.64 24.95
C ASP A 273 10.32 -11.41 25.44
N GLU A 274 10.98 -10.26 25.59
CA GLU A 274 10.32 -8.97 25.76
C GLU A 274 9.67 -8.54 24.43
N GLU A 275 8.84 -7.52 24.48
CA GLU A 275 8.16 -6.99 23.29
C GLU A 275 9.14 -6.64 22.17
N GLN A 276 8.82 -7.03 20.94
CA GLN A 276 9.66 -6.80 19.76
C GLN A 276 8.79 -6.44 18.54
N ILE A 277 9.04 -5.24 18.01
CA ILE A 277 8.28 -4.61 16.93
C ILE A 277 8.99 -4.82 15.59
N LEU A 278 8.26 -5.38 14.62
CA LEU A 278 8.72 -5.61 13.25
C LEU A 278 8.39 -4.41 12.36
N PHE A 279 7.18 -3.85 12.50
CA PHE A 279 6.72 -2.70 11.72
C PHE A 279 5.90 -1.77 12.61
N GLU A 280 6.02 -0.46 12.45
CA GLU A 280 5.23 0.52 13.22
C GLU A 280 4.85 1.78 12.43
N SER A 281 3.77 2.41 12.87
CA SER A 281 3.29 3.72 12.44
C SER A 281 2.44 4.36 13.54
N ASP A 282 1.84 5.51 13.27
CA ASP A 282 0.87 6.14 14.17
C ASP A 282 -0.42 5.33 14.35
N LYS A 283 -0.68 4.33 13.48
CA LYS A 283 -1.90 3.48 13.53
C LYS A 283 -1.70 2.20 14.31
N GLY A 284 -0.47 1.76 14.53
CA GLY A 284 -0.22 0.52 15.24
C GLY A 284 1.17 -0.05 15.00
N ALA A 285 1.33 -1.31 15.38
CA ALA A 285 2.57 -2.04 15.21
C ALA A 285 2.32 -3.53 14.95
N ILE A 286 3.07 -4.14 14.03
CA ILE A 286 3.19 -5.59 13.87
C ILE A 286 4.39 -6.05 14.71
N LYS A 287 4.21 -7.11 15.49
CA LYS A 287 5.15 -7.52 16.54
C LYS A 287 5.54 -8.97 16.42
N ALA A 288 6.84 -9.24 16.37
CA ALA A 288 7.42 -10.58 16.48
C ALA A 288 7.11 -11.22 17.84
N VAL A 289 7.13 -10.39 18.88
CA VAL A 289 6.82 -10.77 20.26
C VAL A 289 5.87 -9.73 20.82
N GLN A 290 4.60 -10.08 20.96
CA GLN A 290 3.58 -9.26 21.60
C GLN A 290 3.77 -9.31 23.11
N LYS A 291 3.61 -8.16 23.78
CA LYS A 291 3.65 -8.09 25.23
C LYS A 291 2.64 -9.04 25.87
N GLU A 292 2.97 -9.53 27.07
CA GLU A 292 2.18 -10.48 27.88
C GLU A 292 2.03 -11.90 27.31
N THR A 293 1.92 -12.07 25.99
CA THR A 293 1.68 -13.37 25.36
C THR A 293 2.95 -14.01 24.81
N GLY A 294 3.94 -13.21 24.41
CA GLY A 294 5.17 -13.69 23.78
C GLY A 294 4.98 -14.17 22.33
N LYS A 295 3.79 -13.97 21.77
CA LYS A 295 3.39 -14.51 20.45
C LYS A 295 3.49 -13.45 19.36
N LEU A 296 3.53 -13.89 18.10
CA LEU A 296 3.36 -13.00 16.96
C LEU A 296 1.97 -12.32 17.05
N GLY A 297 1.92 -11.03 16.76
CA GLY A 297 0.67 -10.28 16.87
C GLY A 297 0.78 -8.88 16.31
N PHE A 298 -0.22 -8.07 16.60
CA PHE A 298 -0.19 -6.65 16.29
C PHE A 298 -0.94 -5.87 17.36
N SER A 299 -0.64 -4.57 17.44
CA SER A 299 -1.38 -3.63 18.25
C SER A 299 -1.94 -2.52 17.38
N ARG A 300 -3.14 -2.06 17.70
CA ARG A 300 -3.76 -0.87 17.10
C ARG A 300 -4.56 -0.17 18.18
N GLU A 301 -4.59 1.15 18.14
CA GLU A 301 -5.27 1.97 19.16
C GLU A 301 -4.87 1.54 20.58
N TRP A 302 -5.76 0.86 21.31
CA TRP A 302 -5.56 0.41 22.70
C TRP A 302 -5.60 -1.12 22.84
N HIS A 303 -5.62 -1.84 21.71
CA HIS A 303 -5.82 -3.27 21.65
C HIS A 303 -4.55 -3.98 21.24
N ASP A 304 -4.23 -5.05 21.95
CA ASP A 304 -3.18 -5.99 21.63
C ASP A 304 -3.81 -7.30 21.16
N TYR A 305 -3.43 -7.73 19.97
CA TYR A 305 -3.84 -8.99 19.39
C TYR A 305 -2.66 -9.94 19.34
N SER A 306 -2.91 -11.24 19.48
CA SER A 306 -1.90 -12.29 19.40
C SER A 306 -2.48 -13.47 18.66
N PHE A 307 -1.80 -13.87 17.59
CA PHE A 307 -2.06 -15.15 16.95
C PHE A 307 -1.58 -16.28 17.86
N ASN A 308 -2.07 -17.50 17.62
CA ASN A 308 -1.62 -18.71 18.30
C ASN A 308 -0.30 -19.24 17.71
N TYR A 309 0.68 -18.35 17.56
CA TYR A 309 1.98 -18.65 16.96
C TYR A 309 3.11 -17.90 17.67
N GLU A 310 4.18 -18.62 18.04
CA GLU A 310 5.41 -18.05 18.58
C GLU A 310 6.51 -18.16 17.53
N LEU A 311 7.19 -17.05 17.26
CA LEU A 311 8.24 -17.01 16.25
C LEU A 311 9.47 -17.82 16.74
N PRO A 312 9.96 -18.82 15.97
CA PRO A 312 11.13 -19.61 16.39
C PRO A 312 12.39 -18.75 16.40
N LYS A 313 13.33 -19.08 17.30
CA LYS A 313 14.65 -18.44 17.38
C LYS A 313 15.63 -19.20 16.47
N GLY A 314 16.42 -18.47 15.69
CA GLY A 314 17.46 -18.99 14.81
C GLY A 314 16.96 -19.66 13.53
N GLU A 315 15.66 -19.59 13.24
CA GLU A 315 15.05 -20.22 12.07
C GLU A 315 14.34 -19.17 11.20
N TRP A 316 14.55 -19.25 9.89
CA TRP A 316 13.81 -18.44 8.91
C TRP A 316 12.39 -19.00 8.74
N VAL A 317 11.39 -18.13 8.85
CA VAL A 317 10.00 -18.43 8.50
C VAL A 317 9.42 -17.31 7.65
N LYS A 318 8.54 -17.67 6.72
CA LYS A 318 7.79 -16.72 5.91
C LYS A 318 6.51 -16.37 6.65
N ILE A 319 6.27 -15.08 6.89
CA ILE A 319 5.07 -14.58 7.52
C ILE A 319 4.26 -13.86 6.46
N LYS A 320 2.97 -14.16 6.36
CA LYS A 320 2.00 -13.38 5.59
C LYS A 320 0.83 -13.01 6.49
N LEU A 321 0.54 -11.72 6.58
CA LEU A 321 -0.68 -11.22 7.18
C LEU A 321 -1.64 -10.80 6.06
N ASP A 322 -2.85 -11.36 6.10
CA ASP A 322 -3.96 -11.00 5.23
C ASP A 322 -5.00 -10.26 6.04
N THR A 323 -5.17 -8.97 5.76
CA THR A 323 -6.11 -8.12 6.49
C THR A 323 -7.33 -7.78 5.65
N VAL A 324 -8.51 -7.95 6.24
CA VAL A 324 -9.81 -7.59 5.68
C VAL A 324 -10.65 -6.95 6.78
N LEU A 325 -11.82 -6.40 6.43
CA LEU A 325 -12.69 -5.80 7.43
C LEU A 325 -13.05 -6.82 8.54
N THR A 326 -12.83 -6.43 9.78
CA THR A 326 -13.02 -7.18 11.03
C THR A 326 -12.10 -8.38 11.28
N VAL A 327 -11.24 -8.78 10.34
CA VAL A 327 -10.47 -10.02 10.41
C VAL A 327 -9.05 -9.83 9.90
N THR A 328 -8.08 -10.44 10.60
CA THR A 328 -6.71 -10.59 10.07
C THR A 328 -6.28 -12.05 10.19
N LYS A 329 -5.76 -12.63 9.11
CA LYS A 329 -5.29 -14.02 9.03
C LYS A 329 -3.77 -14.06 9.02
N LEU A 330 -3.20 -15.06 9.69
CA LEU A 330 -1.77 -15.35 9.68
C LEU A 330 -1.51 -16.63 8.88
N TYR A 331 -0.62 -16.52 7.90
CA TYR A 331 -0.01 -17.68 7.26
C TYR A 331 1.48 -17.74 7.62
N VAL A 332 1.97 -18.95 7.82
CA VAL A 332 3.40 -19.22 8.09
C VAL A 332 3.86 -20.26 7.08
N ASN A 333 4.89 -19.92 6.29
CA ASN A 333 5.34 -20.75 5.15
C ASN A 333 4.16 -21.15 4.25
N ASP A 334 3.35 -20.15 3.89
CA ASP A 334 2.18 -20.26 3.01
C ASP A 334 1.02 -21.14 3.54
N GLU A 335 1.13 -21.68 4.76
CA GLU A 335 0.04 -22.40 5.43
C GLU A 335 -0.73 -21.49 6.40
N LEU A 336 -2.07 -21.51 6.35
CA LEU A 336 -2.91 -20.78 7.31
C LEU A 336 -2.71 -21.34 8.72
N VAL A 337 -2.18 -20.52 9.64
CA VAL A 337 -1.91 -20.92 11.02
C VAL A 337 -3.02 -20.46 11.97
N ASP A 338 -3.49 -19.22 11.82
CA ASP A 338 -4.51 -18.68 12.72
C ASP A 338 -5.31 -17.54 12.08
N THR A 339 -6.47 -17.24 12.65
CA THR A 339 -7.34 -16.13 12.24
C THR A 339 -7.78 -15.37 13.47
N LEU A 340 -7.56 -14.05 13.45
CA LEU A 340 -8.09 -13.13 14.45
C LEU A 340 -9.42 -12.57 14.00
N GLY A 341 -10.42 -12.61 14.87
CA GLY A 341 -11.76 -12.13 14.59
C GLY A 341 -12.76 -12.42 15.72
N ILE A 342 -13.96 -11.87 15.63
CA ILE A 342 -14.97 -11.97 16.70
C ILE A 342 -15.41 -13.42 16.98
N ASN A 343 -15.44 -14.25 15.93
CA ASN A 343 -15.77 -15.68 16.00
C ASN A 343 -14.52 -16.58 15.90
N ALA A 344 -13.33 -16.03 16.12
CA ALA A 344 -12.05 -16.73 15.98
C ALA A 344 -11.12 -16.40 17.16
N THR A 345 -9.80 -16.59 16.99
CA THR A 345 -8.82 -16.18 17.99
C THR A 345 -8.92 -14.68 18.25
N GLY A 346 -8.61 -14.24 19.47
CA GLY A 346 -8.76 -12.83 19.89
C GLY A 346 -10.19 -12.45 20.31
N GLY A 347 -11.23 -13.08 19.76
CA GLY A 347 -12.63 -12.89 20.17
C GLY A 347 -13.18 -11.48 19.98
N LYS A 348 -12.54 -10.71 19.10
CA LYS A 348 -12.84 -9.31 18.78
C LYS A 348 -12.59 -9.08 17.29
N TRP A 349 -13.25 -8.08 16.71
CA TRP A 349 -12.87 -7.56 15.40
C TRP A 349 -11.40 -7.14 15.40
N ALA A 350 -10.69 -7.51 14.35
CA ALA A 350 -9.24 -7.49 14.26
C ALA A 350 -8.77 -6.99 12.89
N SER A 351 -9.39 -5.92 12.38
CA SER A 351 -8.88 -5.22 11.20
C SER A 351 -7.50 -4.64 11.48
N LEU A 352 -6.61 -4.65 10.50
CA LEU A 352 -5.29 -4.07 10.63
C LEU A 352 -5.07 -3.10 9.47
N VAL A 353 -4.95 -1.82 9.76
CA VAL A 353 -4.28 -0.89 8.84
C VAL A 353 -2.81 -1.22 8.97
N ILE A 354 -2.17 -1.67 7.90
CA ILE A 354 -0.80 -2.16 7.93
C ILE A 354 0.11 -0.96 8.25
N PRO A 355 0.82 -0.97 9.39
CA PRO A 355 1.72 0.12 9.77
C PRO A 355 3.02 -0.02 8.99
N LEU A 356 3.37 0.97 8.17
CA LEU A 356 4.47 0.85 7.19
C LEU A 356 5.54 1.94 7.33
N ASN A 357 5.29 2.97 8.12
CA ASN A 357 6.22 4.08 8.34
C ASN A 357 7.63 3.57 8.69
N ARG A 358 7.74 2.53 9.53
CA ARG A 358 9.03 1.90 9.85
C ARG A 358 9.01 0.39 9.74
N ILE A 359 10.13 -0.16 9.28
CA ILE A 359 10.54 -1.55 9.53
C ILE A 359 11.53 -1.49 10.71
N GLY A 360 11.16 -2.06 11.85
CA GLY A 360 11.81 -1.85 13.15
C GLY A 360 11.04 -0.86 14.03
N SER A 361 11.71 -0.27 15.03
CA SER A 361 11.10 0.67 15.99
C SER A 361 12.12 1.59 16.65
N THR A 362 11.66 2.71 17.22
CA THR A 362 12.49 3.62 18.02
C THR A 362 12.75 3.15 19.47
N GLU A 363 11.98 2.19 20.00
CA GLU A 363 12.10 1.80 21.42
C GLU A 363 12.23 0.29 21.66
N ASN A 364 11.42 -0.54 20.97
CA ASN A 364 11.36 -1.98 21.17
C ASN A 364 11.53 -2.70 19.83
N ALA A 365 12.53 -2.32 19.05
CA ALA A 365 12.77 -2.90 17.74
C ALA A 365 12.98 -4.42 17.83
N PHE A 366 12.64 -5.11 16.76
CA PHE A 366 12.98 -6.51 16.59
C PHE A 366 14.49 -6.73 16.66
N GLN A 367 14.89 -7.85 17.26
CA GLN A 367 16.27 -8.32 17.27
C GLN A 367 16.38 -9.56 16.38
N GLY A 368 16.86 -9.36 15.16
CA GLY A 368 16.97 -10.39 14.15
C GLY A 368 17.02 -9.83 12.74
N GLN A 369 16.72 -10.68 11.76
CA GLN A 369 16.77 -10.34 10.34
C GLN A 369 15.38 -10.39 9.69
N ILE A 370 15.13 -9.47 8.76
CA ILE A 370 13.95 -9.41 7.90
C ILE A 370 14.43 -9.41 6.44
N ASP A 371 13.75 -10.16 5.59
CA ASP A 371 14.13 -10.35 4.19
C ASP A 371 12.87 -10.40 3.30
N ASP A 372 13.00 -10.00 2.03
CA ASP A 372 11.95 -9.96 0.99
C ASP A 372 10.57 -9.46 1.50
N VAL A 373 10.52 -8.19 1.88
CA VAL A 373 9.28 -7.54 2.34
C VAL A 373 8.43 -7.15 1.14
N ILE A 374 7.24 -7.73 1.02
CA ILE A 374 6.27 -7.46 -0.04
C ILE A 374 4.97 -6.97 0.59
N VAL A 375 4.50 -5.81 0.15
CA VAL A 375 3.23 -5.23 0.59
C VAL A 375 2.31 -5.06 -0.62
N GLU A 376 1.11 -5.62 -0.56
CA GLU A 376 0.18 -5.60 -1.69
C GLU A 376 -1.23 -5.15 -1.28
N LYS A 377 -1.91 -4.45 -2.18
CA LYS A 377 -3.37 -4.31 -2.17
C LYS A 377 -3.99 -5.58 -2.72
N LYS A 378 -5.07 -6.06 -2.09
CA LYS A 378 -5.88 -7.10 -2.70
C LYS A 378 -6.67 -6.53 -3.87
N VAL A 379 -6.46 -7.12 -5.04
CA VAL A 379 -7.31 -6.89 -6.20
C VAL A 379 -8.41 -7.94 -6.18
N ALA A 380 -9.66 -7.50 -6.30
CA ALA A 380 -10.77 -8.43 -6.45
C ALA A 380 -10.53 -9.33 -7.68
N GLU A 381 -10.45 -10.65 -7.47
CA GLU A 381 -10.21 -11.61 -8.57
C GLU A 381 -11.35 -11.60 -9.60
N CYS A 382 -12.54 -11.25 -9.13
CA CYS A 382 -13.72 -11.08 -9.96
C CYS A 382 -14.60 -9.96 -9.43
N THR A 383 -15.50 -9.48 -10.29
CA THR A 383 -16.65 -8.66 -9.89
C THR A 383 -17.91 -9.50 -9.92
N ALA A 384 -18.90 -9.16 -9.10
CA ALA A 384 -20.19 -9.81 -9.09
C ALA A 384 -21.29 -8.84 -9.52
N THR A 385 -22.16 -9.29 -10.42
CA THR A 385 -23.36 -8.56 -10.84
C THR A 385 -24.57 -9.46 -10.73
N ALA A 386 -25.75 -8.90 -10.44
CA ALA A 386 -26.98 -9.67 -10.37
C ALA A 386 -28.09 -9.07 -11.23
N THR A 387 -29.00 -9.91 -11.70
CA THR A 387 -30.21 -9.45 -12.42
C THR A 387 -31.23 -8.82 -11.48
N SER A 388 -31.15 -9.14 -10.19
CA SER A 388 -31.92 -8.52 -9.11
C SER A 388 -31.08 -8.48 -7.84
N GLU A 389 -31.09 -7.36 -7.14
CA GLU A 389 -30.43 -7.19 -5.85
C GLU A 389 -31.23 -6.24 -4.96
N GLN A 390 -31.19 -6.52 -3.66
CA GLN A 390 -31.66 -5.61 -2.63
C GLN A 390 -30.54 -4.61 -2.31
N SER A 391 -30.89 -3.36 -2.04
CA SER A 391 -29.90 -2.27 -1.91
C SER A 391 -28.78 -2.50 -0.88
N GLN A 392 -29.02 -3.31 0.16
CA GLN A 392 -27.99 -3.67 1.16
C GLN A 392 -27.39 -5.06 0.95
N ASP A 393 -28.06 -5.91 0.17
CA ASP A 393 -27.68 -7.29 -0.09
C ASP A 393 -27.25 -7.40 -1.56
N LYS A 394 -26.20 -6.67 -1.91
CA LYS A 394 -25.71 -6.51 -3.29
C LYS A 394 -25.01 -7.76 -3.80
N ALA A 395 -24.88 -7.88 -5.12
CA ALA A 395 -24.12 -8.96 -5.74
C ALA A 395 -22.68 -9.08 -5.21
N SER A 396 -22.02 -7.94 -4.94
CA SER A 396 -20.66 -7.87 -4.41
C SER A 396 -20.49 -8.55 -3.05
N ASN A 397 -21.56 -8.62 -2.24
CA ASN A 397 -21.51 -9.26 -0.93
C ASN A 397 -21.34 -10.78 -1.04
N ALA A 398 -21.64 -11.38 -2.19
CA ALA A 398 -21.47 -12.82 -2.38
C ALA A 398 -20.02 -13.23 -2.70
N ILE A 399 -19.09 -12.27 -2.74
CA ILE A 399 -17.66 -12.49 -3.02
C ILE A 399 -16.76 -11.65 -2.09
N ASP A 400 -17.30 -11.11 -1.00
CA ASP A 400 -16.57 -10.23 -0.07
C ASP A 400 -15.82 -11.02 1.02
N GLY A 401 -16.04 -12.35 1.11
CA GLY A 401 -15.44 -13.23 2.11
C GLY A 401 -16.07 -13.09 3.49
N ASN A 402 -17.10 -12.26 3.65
CA ASN A 402 -17.87 -12.07 4.86
C ASN A 402 -19.17 -12.89 4.82
N THR A 403 -19.10 -14.10 5.37
CA THR A 403 -20.27 -15.00 5.51
C THR A 403 -21.49 -14.43 6.26
N SER A 404 -21.38 -13.26 6.91
CA SER A 404 -22.49 -12.57 7.57
C SER A 404 -23.21 -11.54 6.68
N SER A 405 -22.60 -11.12 5.56
CA SER A 405 -23.26 -10.39 4.48
C SER A 405 -23.89 -11.40 3.50
N MET A 406 -24.70 -10.90 2.56
CA MET A 406 -25.22 -11.72 1.47
C MET A 406 -25.59 -10.87 0.27
N TRP A 407 -25.62 -11.48 -0.91
CA TRP A 407 -26.49 -11.05 -2.00
C TRP A 407 -27.92 -11.56 -1.75
N HIS A 408 -28.94 -10.75 -2.04
CA HIS A 408 -30.35 -11.17 -2.03
C HIS A 408 -31.12 -10.45 -3.14
N THR A 409 -32.00 -11.15 -3.86
CA THR A 409 -32.97 -10.54 -4.79
C THR A 409 -33.89 -9.52 -4.10
N LYS A 410 -34.54 -8.60 -4.83
CA LYS A 410 -35.40 -7.57 -4.19
C LYS A 410 -36.51 -8.18 -3.33
N TRP A 411 -36.65 -7.67 -2.11
CA TRP A 411 -37.67 -8.14 -1.15
C TRP A 411 -39.11 -7.77 -1.55
N ASP A 412 -39.29 -6.81 -2.46
CA ASP A 412 -40.61 -6.36 -2.92
C ASP A 412 -41.30 -7.34 -3.88
N GLY A 413 -40.59 -8.39 -4.32
CA GLY A 413 -41.11 -9.42 -5.22
C GLY A 413 -41.34 -8.92 -6.65
N SER A 414 -40.78 -7.78 -7.03
CA SER A 414 -40.87 -7.24 -8.40
C SER A 414 -40.10 -8.07 -9.42
N ASP A 415 -39.08 -8.79 -8.97
CA ASP A 415 -38.18 -9.61 -9.80
C ASP A 415 -38.37 -11.10 -9.50
N GLU A 416 -39.34 -11.75 -10.15
CA GLU A 416 -39.59 -13.20 -9.99
C GLU A 416 -38.43 -14.06 -10.51
N LEU A 417 -38.19 -15.23 -9.90
CA LEU A 417 -37.24 -16.22 -10.44
C LEU A 417 -37.66 -16.68 -11.86
N PRO A 418 -36.70 -16.92 -12.78
CA PRO A 418 -35.28 -17.06 -12.53
C PRO A 418 -34.51 -15.73 -12.42
N GLN A 419 -33.59 -15.68 -11.46
CA GLN A 419 -32.66 -14.57 -11.27
C GLN A 419 -31.23 -15.13 -11.18
N SER A 420 -30.24 -14.34 -11.55
CA SER A 420 -28.86 -14.80 -11.64
C SER A 420 -27.87 -13.87 -10.97
N LEU A 421 -26.81 -14.46 -10.42
CA LEU A 421 -25.57 -13.84 -9.99
C LEU A 421 -24.48 -14.23 -10.98
N THR A 422 -23.77 -13.26 -11.55
CA THR A 422 -22.70 -13.45 -12.53
C THR A 422 -21.39 -12.92 -11.97
N LEU A 423 -20.40 -13.80 -11.91
CA LEU A 423 -19.00 -13.46 -11.65
C LEU A 423 -18.32 -13.13 -12.98
N GLU A 424 -17.60 -12.02 -13.04
CA GLU A 424 -16.67 -11.68 -14.12
C GLU A 424 -15.25 -11.65 -13.57
N PHE A 425 -14.41 -12.59 -14.00
CA PHE A 425 -13.01 -12.65 -13.64
C PHE A 425 -12.20 -11.62 -14.42
N ASN A 426 -11.18 -11.06 -13.76
CA ASN A 426 -10.24 -10.12 -14.38
C ASN A 426 -9.58 -10.71 -15.64
N LYS A 427 -9.23 -11.99 -15.60
CA LYS A 427 -8.73 -12.80 -16.72
C LYS A 427 -9.50 -14.12 -16.83
N PRO A 428 -9.58 -14.74 -18.01
CA PRO A 428 -10.11 -16.09 -18.14
C PRO A 428 -9.31 -17.09 -17.29
N ARG A 429 -10.01 -18.01 -16.62
CA ARG A 429 -9.40 -19.04 -15.74
C ARG A 429 -9.97 -20.42 -16.08
N GLU A 430 -9.17 -21.47 -15.91
CA GLU A 430 -9.67 -22.85 -15.99
C GLU A 430 -10.37 -23.22 -14.68
N ILE A 431 -11.56 -23.78 -14.77
CA ILE A 431 -12.43 -24.10 -13.64
C ILE A 431 -13.08 -25.46 -13.80
N GLY A 432 -13.38 -26.12 -12.69
CA GLY A 432 -13.99 -27.46 -12.65
C GLY A 432 -15.13 -27.62 -11.66
N GLY A 433 -15.51 -26.54 -10.97
CA GLY A 433 -16.55 -26.59 -9.96
C GLY A 433 -17.03 -25.22 -9.51
N PHE A 434 -18.11 -25.22 -8.75
CA PHE A 434 -18.73 -24.03 -8.18
C PHE A 434 -19.21 -24.34 -6.77
N THR A 435 -18.98 -23.41 -5.84
CA THR A 435 -19.48 -23.47 -4.47
C THR A 435 -20.51 -22.38 -4.22
N TYR A 436 -21.47 -22.69 -3.37
CA TYR A 436 -22.56 -21.80 -2.98
C TYR A 436 -22.79 -21.94 -1.49
N LEU A 437 -22.60 -20.86 -0.74
CA LEU A 437 -22.95 -20.74 0.66
C LEU A 437 -24.28 -19.98 0.78
N PRO A 438 -25.36 -20.62 1.26
CA PRO A 438 -26.59 -19.92 1.60
C PRO A 438 -26.38 -18.88 2.72
N ARG A 439 -27.35 -17.98 2.93
CA ARG A 439 -27.34 -17.01 4.04
C ARG A 439 -27.08 -17.68 5.40
N GLN A 440 -26.32 -17.02 6.28
CA GLN A 440 -25.91 -17.58 7.59
C GLN A 440 -26.58 -16.95 8.82
N ASP A 441 -27.53 -16.04 8.60
CA ASP A 441 -28.22 -15.29 9.67
C ASP A 441 -29.35 -16.08 10.37
N GLY A 442 -29.49 -17.37 10.07
CA GLY A 442 -30.54 -18.24 10.60
C GLY A 442 -31.86 -18.19 9.83
N GLY A 443 -31.97 -17.34 8.80
CA GLY A 443 -33.06 -17.37 7.84
C GLY A 443 -32.88 -18.46 6.77
N VAL A 444 -33.97 -18.79 6.07
CA VAL A 444 -33.95 -19.71 4.90
C VAL A 444 -34.44 -19.04 3.62
N ASN A 445 -34.97 -17.83 3.72
CA ASN A 445 -35.53 -17.13 2.57
C ASN A 445 -34.44 -16.81 1.55
N GLY A 446 -34.69 -17.14 0.27
CA GLY A 446 -33.70 -16.98 -0.78
C GLY A 446 -32.74 -18.16 -0.96
N ASN A 447 -32.77 -19.18 -0.10
CA ASN A 447 -31.96 -20.39 -0.30
C ASN A 447 -32.27 -20.99 -1.69
N ILE A 448 -31.26 -21.09 -2.55
CA ILE A 448 -31.41 -21.60 -3.91
C ILE A 448 -31.56 -23.11 -3.83
N THR A 449 -32.71 -23.62 -4.27
CA THR A 449 -33.03 -25.06 -4.22
C THR A 449 -32.92 -25.74 -5.58
N LYS A 450 -32.95 -24.96 -6.66
CA LYS A 450 -32.71 -25.45 -8.02
C LYS A 450 -31.94 -24.43 -8.82
N TYR A 451 -30.89 -24.89 -9.49
CA TYR A 451 -29.90 -24.00 -10.08
C TYR A 451 -29.43 -24.49 -11.45
N GLN A 452 -28.78 -23.56 -12.13
CA GLN A 452 -27.96 -23.80 -13.30
C GLN A 452 -26.66 -23.00 -13.18
N ILE A 453 -25.53 -23.63 -13.51
CA ILE A 453 -24.23 -22.96 -13.65
C ILE A 453 -23.91 -22.84 -15.14
N GLU A 454 -23.57 -21.63 -15.54
CA GLU A 454 -23.31 -21.27 -16.92
C GLU A 454 -21.97 -20.55 -17.04
N VAL A 455 -21.21 -20.81 -18.10
CA VAL A 455 -19.91 -20.17 -18.35
C VAL A 455 -19.92 -19.40 -19.66
N SER A 456 -19.13 -18.34 -19.73
CA SER A 456 -18.95 -17.54 -20.94
C SER A 456 -17.54 -16.92 -21.00
N MET A 457 -17.10 -16.60 -22.22
CA MET A 457 -15.85 -15.86 -22.47
C MET A 457 -16.10 -14.38 -22.79
N ASP A 458 -17.31 -14.02 -23.21
CA ASP A 458 -17.64 -12.71 -23.77
C ASP A 458 -18.77 -11.97 -23.03
N GLY A 459 -19.34 -12.60 -21.99
CA GLY A 459 -20.44 -12.05 -21.20
C GLY A 459 -21.78 -12.01 -21.93
N LYS A 460 -21.87 -12.59 -23.14
CA LYS A 460 -23.07 -12.55 -23.99
C LYS A 460 -23.62 -13.95 -24.24
N GLU A 461 -22.77 -14.86 -24.72
CA GLU A 461 -23.16 -16.22 -25.02
C GLU A 461 -22.74 -17.14 -23.87
N TYR A 462 -23.72 -17.81 -23.25
CA TYR A 462 -23.51 -18.66 -22.08
C TYR A 462 -23.75 -20.14 -22.41
N THR A 463 -22.87 -20.99 -21.89
CA THR A 463 -22.98 -22.45 -22.00
C THR A 463 -23.25 -23.06 -20.63
N VAL A 464 -24.26 -23.92 -20.55
CA VAL A 464 -24.60 -24.66 -19.32
C VAL A 464 -23.55 -25.72 -19.05
N VAL A 465 -22.89 -25.66 -17.90
CA VAL A 465 -21.88 -26.66 -17.47
C VAL A 465 -22.39 -27.53 -16.34
N ALA A 466 -23.33 -27.05 -15.54
CA ALA A 466 -24.00 -27.84 -14.51
C ALA A 466 -25.44 -27.37 -14.25
N SER A 467 -26.27 -28.27 -13.74
CA SER A 467 -27.62 -27.93 -13.25
C SER A 467 -28.05 -28.99 -12.23
N GLY A 468 -28.85 -28.59 -11.24
CA GLY A 468 -29.29 -29.54 -10.24
C GLY A 468 -30.21 -28.94 -9.19
N GLU A 469 -30.37 -29.69 -8.11
CA GLU A 469 -31.14 -29.30 -6.93
C GLU A 469 -30.22 -29.35 -5.70
N TRP A 470 -30.39 -28.39 -4.79
CA TRP A 470 -29.72 -28.36 -3.50
C TRP A 470 -30.73 -28.46 -2.37
N ALA A 471 -30.30 -29.04 -1.25
CA ALA A 471 -31.10 -29.08 -0.03
C ALA A 471 -31.30 -27.68 0.54
N ASP A 472 -32.52 -27.39 1.01
CA ASP A 472 -32.87 -26.13 1.67
C ASP A 472 -32.38 -26.12 3.12
N ASN A 473 -31.08 -25.83 3.29
CA ASN A 473 -30.43 -25.66 4.59
C ASN A 473 -29.23 -24.71 4.45
N ALA A 474 -28.61 -24.30 5.56
CA ALA A 474 -27.51 -23.33 5.57
C ALA A 474 -26.12 -23.92 5.25
N GLU A 475 -26.00 -25.23 5.01
CA GLU A 475 -24.70 -25.85 4.73
C GLU A 475 -24.19 -25.42 3.36
N GLU A 476 -22.87 -25.31 3.21
CA GLU A 476 -22.25 -25.06 1.90
C GLU A 476 -22.63 -26.14 0.88
N LYS A 477 -22.77 -25.71 -0.37
CA LYS A 477 -23.10 -26.56 -1.52
C LYS A 477 -21.95 -26.50 -2.51
N SER A 478 -21.69 -27.62 -3.17
CA SER A 478 -20.68 -27.69 -4.24
C SER A 478 -21.24 -28.49 -5.42
N VAL A 479 -20.79 -28.13 -6.61
CA VAL A 479 -21.04 -28.87 -7.85
C VAL A 479 -19.77 -28.92 -8.67
N GLU A 480 -19.43 -30.10 -9.15
CA GLU A 480 -18.31 -30.32 -10.09
C GLU A 480 -18.85 -30.44 -11.52
N PHE A 481 -18.06 -30.00 -12.49
CA PHE A 481 -18.34 -30.12 -13.92
C PHE A 481 -17.05 -30.36 -14.70
N GLU A 482 -17.17 -30.70 -15.99
CA GLU A 482 -16.00 -30.88 -16.85
C GLU A 482 -15.17 -29.58 -16.93
N ALA A 483 -13.86 -29.71 -16.80
CA ALA A 483 -12.93 -28.59 -16.82
C ALA A 483 -13.14 -27.71 -18.07
N CYS A 484 -13.24 -26.40 -17.87
CA CYS A 484 -13.39 -25.45 -18.95
C CYS A 484 -12.75 -24.10 -18.61
N THR A 485 -12.34 -23.35 -19.62
CA THR A 485 -11.87 -21.97 -19.46
C THR A 485 -13.07 -21.01 -19.52
N ALA A 486 -13.18 -20.13 -18.54
CA ALA A 486 -14.26 -19.14 -18.47
C ALA A 486 -13.74 -17.78 -18.00
N LYS A 487 -14.30 -16.70 -18.54
CA LYS A 487 -14.15 -15.34 -17.99
C LYS A 487 -15.37 -14.94 -17.16
N PHE A 488 -16.53 -15.49 -17.47
CA PHE A 488 -17.78 -15.24 -16.78
C PHE A 488 -18.36 -16.57 -16.28
N VAL A 489 -18.80 -16.59 -15.03
CA VAL A 489 -19.52 -17.72 -14.43
C VAL A 489 -20.81 -17.23 -13.81
N ARG A 490 -21.93 -17.82 -14.20
CA ARG A 490 -23.27 -17.40 -13.78
C ARG A 490 -23.97 -18.51 -13.02
N LEU A 491 -24.37 -18.20 -11.79
CA LEU A 491 -25.32 -18.96 -11.01
C LEU A 491 -26.72 -18.43 -11.31
N THR A 492 -27.54 -19.24 -11.98
CA THR A 492 -28.94 -18.93 -12.23
C THR A 492 -29.82 -19.73 -11.26
N ALA A 493 -30.51 -19.04 -10.36
CA ALA A 493 -31.49 -19.62 -9.45
C ALA A 493 -32.81 -19.83 -10.20
N LEU A 494 -33.18 -21.09 -10.41
CA LEU A 494 -34.42 -21.49 -11.08
C LEU A 494 -35.58 -21.61 -10.09
N GLU A 495 -35.29 -22.12 -8.89
CA GLU A 495 -36.21 -22.19 -7.75
C GLU A 495 -35.43 -21.86 -6.47
N GLY A 496 -36.08 -21.18 -5.52
CA GLY A 496 -35.51 -20.84 -4.23
C GLY A 496 -36.59 -20.66 -3.17
N HIS A 497 -36.20 -20.76 -1.91
CA HIS A 497 -37.13 -20.69 -0.79
C HIS A 497 -37.92 -19.38 -0.83
N GLY A 498 -39.24 -19.50 -0.83
CA GLY A 498 -40.16 -18.37 -0.89
C GLY A 498 -40.27 -17.67 -2.25
N GLY A 499 -39.52 -18.13 -3.27
CA GLY A 499 -39.50 -17.50 -4.60
C GLY A 499 -38.43 -16.41 -4.76
N TRP A 500 -37.42 -16.40 -3.88
CA TRP A 500 -36.27 -15.49 -3.92
C TRP A 500 -34.97 -16.25 -4.13
N ALA A 501 -33.88 -15.54 -4.43
CA ALA A 501 -32.52 -16.06 -4.40
C ALA A 501 -31.61 -15.21 -3.50
N SER A 502 -30.68 -15.87 -2.82
CA SER A 502 -29.65 -15.25 -1.98
C SER A 502 -28.40 -16.12 -1.89
N ALA A 503 -27.24 -15.50 -1.71
CA ALA A 503 -25.97 -16.16 -1.45
C ALA A 503 -25.16 -15.36 -0.44
N ALA A 504 -24.68 -16.00 0.63
CA ALA A 504 -23.67 -15.41 1.50
C ALA A 504 -22.33 -15.36 0.79
N GLU A 505 -21.92 -16.47 0.16
CA GLU A 505 -20.69 -16.55 -0.62
C GLU A 505 -20.87 -17.46 -1.83
N VAL A 506 -20.13 -17.18 -2.90
CA VAL A 506 -19.93 -18.08 -4.04
C VAL A 506 -18.47 -18.09 -4.46
N SER A 507 -17.98 -19.24 -4.91
CA SER A 507 -16.66 -19.32 -5.53
C SER A 507 -16.60 -20.39 -6.61
N VAL A 508 -15.51 -20.40 -7.37
CA VAL A 508 -15.22 -21.42 -8.37
C VAL A 508 -14.08 -22.30 -7.91
N THR A 509 -14.10 -23.57 -8.28
CA THR A 509 -12.93 -24.44 -8.13
C THR A 509 -12.00 -24.17 -9.30
N ARG A 510 -10.92 -23.43 -9.05
CA ARG A 510 -9.84 -23.20 -10.02
C ARG A 510 -9.15 -24.53 -10.34
N LEU A 511 -8.89 -24.76 -11.63
CA LEU A 511 -8.08 -25.85 -12.13
C LEU A 511 -6.83 -25.27 -12.83
N GLY A 512 -5.79 -26.10 -12.94
CA GLY A 512 -4.48 -25.68 -13.46
C GLY A 512 -3.60 -25.03 -12.40
N ALA A 513 -2.36 -24.70 -12.78
CA ALA A 513 -1.43 -24.00 -11.91
C ALA A 513 -1.90 -22.56 -11.62
N ASP A 514 -1.73 -22.12 -10.38
CA ASP A 514 -1.81 -20.71 -10.01
C ASP A 514 -0.57 -19.99 -10.53
N LYS A 515 -0.80 -18.96 -11.36
CA LYS A 515 0.21 -18.17 -12.06
C LYS A 515 0.20 -16.71 -11.62
N ASP A 516 -0.65 -16.36 -10.67
CA ASP A 516 -0.91 -14.96 -10.37
C ASP A 516 0.36 -14.28 -9.84
N ASP A 517 1.14 -14.97 -8.99
CA ASP A 517 2.41 -14.45 -8.47
C ASP A 517 3.53 -14.42 -9.54
N LEU A 518 3.61 -15.42 -10.43
CA LEU A 518 4.53 -15.39 -11.58
C LEU A 518 4.24 -14.22 -12.53
N GLU A 519 2.97 -14.00 -12.86
CA GLU A 519 2.56 -12.89 -13.72
C GLU A 519 2.83 -11.53 -13.09
N LYS A 520 2.68 -11.39 -11.77
CA LYS A 520 3.09 -10.17 -11.04
C LYS A 520 4.60 -9.97 -11.12
N MET A 521 5.39 -11.01 -10.84
CA MET A 521 6.85 -10.96 -10.94
C MET A 521 7.31 -10.53 -12.33
N ILE A 522 6.68 -11.08 -13.38
CA ILE A 522 6.95 -10.69 -14.77
C ILE A 522 6.69 -9.20 -14.98
N ARG A 523 5.56 -8.66 -14.48
CA ARG A 523 5.26 -7.22 -14.61
C ARG A 523 6.30 -6.35 -13.91
N ILE A 524 6.70 -6.73 -12.70
CA ILE A 524 7.75 -6.03 -11.95
C ILE A 524 9.07 -6.06 -12.74
N ALA A 525 9.48 -7.25 -13.19
CA ALA A 525 10.67 -7.45 -13.99
C ALA A 525 10.65 -6.61 -15.28
N GLU A 526 9.50 -6.49 -15.95
CA GLU A 526 9.34 -5.69 -17.17
C GLU A 526 9.47 -4.17 -16.93
N ASN A 527 9.32 -3.69 -15.69
CA ASN A 527 9.51 -2.28 -15.36
C ASN A 527 10.97 -1.90 -15.09
N LEU A 528 11.87 -2.88 -14.98
CA LEU A 528 13.29 -2.62 -14.77
C LEU A 528 13.94 -2.00 -16.02
N ASN A 529 14.84 -1.05 -15.80
CA ASN A 529 15.54 -0.35 -16.86
C ASN A 529 16.90 -1.00 -17.14
N GLU A 530 17.06 -1.59 -18.33
CA GLU A 530 18.33 -2.19 -18.80
C GLU A 530 19.54 -1.25 -18.61
N GLU A 531 19.33 0.06 -18.77
CA GLU A 531 20.41 1.05 -18.68
C GLU A 531 20.99 1.22 -17.28
N GLU A 532 20.34 0.70 -16.24
CA GLU A 532 20.78 0.75 -14.85
C GLU A 532 21.67 -0.43 -14.46
N TYR A 533 21.77 -1.48 -15.28
CA TYR A 533 22.43 -2.75 -14.91
C TYR A 533 23.57 -3.18 -15.85
N THR A 534 24.50 -3.99 -15.36
CA THR A 534 25.59 -4.54 -16.19
C THR A 534 25.06 -5.49 -17.27
N THR A 535 25.70 -5.50 -18.45
CA THR A 535 25.29 -6.34 -19.59
C THR A 535 25.19 -7.82 -19.24
N ASP A 536 26.13 -8.35 -18.44
CA ASP A 536 26.18 -9.77 -18.08
C ASP A 536 25.04 -10.16 -17.13
N SER A 537 24.77 -9.33 -16.12
CA SER A 537 23.67 -9.59 -15.17
C SER A 537 22.31 -9.41 -15.85
N TRP A 538 22.17 -8.40 -16.71
CA TRP A 538 20.96 -8.18 -17.50
C TRP A 538 20.70 -9.32 -18.48
N ALA A 539 21.72 -9.87 -19.14
CA ALA A 539 21.55 -10.99 -20.06
C ALA A 539 21.00 -12.25 -19.35
N ALA A 540 21.45 -12.53 -18.12
CA ALA A 540 20.93 -13.62 -17.30
C ALA A 540 19.48 -13.36 -16.87
N PHE A 541 19.18 -12.15 -16.41
CA PHE A 541 17.84 -11.69 -16.06
C PHE A 541 16.86 -11.78 -17.24
N ALA A 542 17.22 -11.24 -18.41
CA ALA A 542 16.40 -11.26 -19.60
C ALA A 542 16.05 -12.71 -20.04
N ALA A 543 17.01 -13.63 -19.92
CA ALA A 543 16.77 -15.05 -20.20
C ALA A 543 15.78 -15.69 -19.21
N ALA A 544 15.88 -15.35 -17.92
CA ALA A 544 14.94 -15.82 -16.90
C ALA A 544 13.53 -15.24 -17.12
N LEU A 545 13.44 -13.95 -17.48
CA LEU A 545 12.19 -13.27 -17.80
C LEU A 545 11.49 -13.91 -19.01
N ASP A 546 12.23 -14.23 -20.07
CA ASP A 546 11.68 -14.92 -21.25
C ASP A 546 11.17 -16.34 -20.91
N ALA A 547 11.89 -17.07 -20.04
CA ALA A 547 11.47 -18.38 -19.56
C ALA A 547 10.19 -18.28 -18.71
N ALA A 548 10.14 -17.33 -17.78
CA ALA A 548 8.97 -17.05 -16.95
C ALA A 548 7.73 -16.72 -17.80
N LYS A 549 7.87 -15.84 -18.80
CA LYS A 549 6.80 -15.53 -19.76
C LYS A 549 6.30 -16.77 -20.50
N SER A 550 7.23 -17.63 -20.93
CA SER A 550 6.88 -18.87 -21.62
C SER A 550 6.05 -19.83 -20.74
N VAL A 551 6.38 -19.95 -19.45
CA VAL A 551 5.62 -20.76 -18.49
C VAL A 551 4.28 -20.11 -18.16
N ALA A 552 4.24 -18.79 -18.01
CA ALA A 552 2.99 -18.04 -17.80
C ALA A 552 1.99 -18.26 -18.96
N ASP A 553 2.47 -18.32 -20.20
CA ASP A 553 1.65 -18.55 -21.39
C ASP A 553 1.21 -20.02 -21.59
N ASP A 554 1.89 -21.00 -20.98
CA ASP A 554 1.55 -22.43 -21.16
C ASP A 554 0.33 -22.85 -20.32
N GLN A 555 -0.83 -22.99 -20.95
CA GLN A 555 -2.08 -23.41 -20.29
C GLN A 555 -1.99 -24.76 -19.56
N ASN A 556 -0.99 -25.59 -19.84
CA ASN A 556 -0.83 -26.91 -19.20
C ASN A 556 0.35 -26.97 -18.22
N ALA A 557 0.99 -25.84 -17.90
CA ALA A 557 2.09 -25.80 -16.93
C ALA A 557 1.65 -26.42 -15.60
N ALA A 558 2.49 -27.29 -15.04
CA ALA A 558 2.33 -27.78 -13.69
C ALA A 558 2.69 -26.69 -12.67
N GLN A 559 2.14 -26.77 -11.45
CA GLN A 559 2.45 -25.78 -10.40
C GLN A 559 3.95 -25.72 -10.13
N GLU A 560 4.63 -26.86 -10.08
CA GLU A 560 6.09 -26.93 -9.89
C GLU A 560 6.85 -26.15 -10.96
N GLU A 561 6.40 -26.16 -12.23
CA GLU A 561 7.03 -25.39 -13.30
C GLU A 561 6.81 -23.87 -13.14
N VAL A 562 5.63 -23.49 -12.63
CA VAL A 562 5.31 -22.08 -12.34
C VAL A 562 6.13 -21.57 -11.16
N ASP A 563 6.23 -22.35 -10.09
CA ASP A 563 7.02 -22.03 -8.90
C ASP A 563 8.52 -21.94 -9.24
N ASP A 564 9.03 -22.89 -10.04
CA ASP A 564 10.42 -22.87 -10.52
C ASP A 564 10.72 -21.65 -11.39
N ALA A 565 9.79 -21.28 -12.27
CA ALA A 565 9.93 -20.10 -13.12
C ALA A 565 9.90 -18.79 -12.31
N TYR A 566 9.05 -18.72 -11.28
CA TYR A 566 9.01 -17.59 -10.34
C TYR A 566 10.36 -17.47 -9.62
N ALA A 567 10.83 -18.56 -8.99
CA ALA A 567 12.08 -18.57 -8.24
C ALA A 567 13.30 -18.25 -9.11
N ALA A 568 13.32 -18.70 -10.36
CA ALA A 568 14.38 -18.39 -11.31
C ALA A 568 14.38 -16.91 -11.71
N LEU A 569 13.21 -16.32 -11.96
CA LEU A 569 13.10 -14.89 -12.28
C LEU A 569 13.49 -14.02 -11.08
N GLU A 570 12.98 -14.34 -9.90
CA GLU A 570 13.32 -13.67 -8.64
C GLU A 570 14.83 -13.72 -8.37
N SER A 571 15.44 -14.91 -8.44
CA SER A 571 16.88 -15.05 -8.26
C SER A 571 17.69 -14.28 -9.30
N ALA A 572 17.19 -14.15 -10.55
CA ALA A 572 17.88 -13.39 -11.58
C ALA A 572 17.75 -11.87 -11.37
N MET A 573 16.61 -11.42 -10.85
CA MET A 573 16.43 -10.03 -10.39
C MET A 573 17.36 -9.69 -9.23
N ASP A 574 17.49 -10.58 -8.25
CA ASP A 574 18.40 -10.39 -7.10
C ASP A 574 19.88 -10.33 -7.50
N GLN A 575 20.23 -10.98 -8.62
CA GLN A 575 21.58 -11.00 -9.17
C GLN A 575 21.87 -9.86 -10.15
N LEU A 576 20.89 -8.98 -10.41
CA LEU A 576 21.13 -7.77 -11.18
C LEU A 576 22.17 -6.90 -10.49
N GLN A 577 23.17 -6.44 -11.24
CA GLN A 577 24.24 -5.60 -10.73
C GLN A 577 24.08 -4.21 -11.31
N ASP A 578 23.78 -3.22 -10.47
CA ASP A 578 23.66 -1.84 -10.93
C ASP A 578 25.01 -1.35 -11.50
N ILE A 579 24.93 -0.46 -12.49
CA ILE A 579 26.10 0.23 -13.04
C ILE A 579 26.62 1.26 -12.02
N SER A 580 25.76 1.76 -11.12
CA SER A 580 26.08 2.77 -10.08
C SER A 580 26.65 2.20 -8.77
N SER A 581 26.44 0.92 -8.46
CA SER A 581 26.81 0.35 -7.16
C SER A 581 28.31 0.07 -7.06
N GLY A 582 29.05 1.13 -6.70
CA GLY A 582 29.93 1.09 -5.54
C GLY A 582 31.02 0.01 -5.48
N THR A 583 31.55 -0.47 -6.61
CA THR A 583 32.75 -1.33 -6.54
C THR A 583 33.87 -0.52 -5.88
N PRO A 584 34.47 -1.00 -4.76
CA PRO A 584 35.60 -0.33 -4.13
C PRO A 584 36.65 -0.05 -5.20
N ALA A 585 37.10 1.20 -5.25
CA ALA A 585 38.19 1.58 -6.12
C ALA A 585 39.37 0.65 -5.82
N SER A 586 39.88 0.00 -6.87
CA SER A 586 41.07 -0.83 -6.70
C SER A 586 42.23 -0.01 -6.12
N ASP A 587 43.14 -0.67 -5.40
CA ASP A 587 44.36 -0.04 -4.86
C ASP A 587 45.11 0.78 -5.93
N ALA A 588 45.03 0.35 -7.19
CA ALA A 588 45.55 1.04 -8.34
C ALA A 588 44.91 2.40 -8.63
N ALA A 589 43.58 2.48 -8.62
CA ALA A 589 42.85 3.72 -8.84
C ALA A 589 43.09 4.70 -7.69
N ILE A 590 43.10 4.19 -6.44
CA ILE A 590 43.45 4.96 -5.25
C ILE A 590 44.89 5.50 -5.36
N ALA A 591 45.84 4.68 -5.82
CA ALA A 591 47.21 5.11 -6.05
C ALA A 591 47.35 6.14 -7.20
N ALA A 592 46.53 6.04 -8.24
CA ALA A 592 46.50 7.02 -9.34
C ALA A 592 46.03 8.39 -8.84
N LEU A 593 44.94 8.42 -8.05
CA LEU A 593 44.47 9.64 -7.41
C LEU A 593 45.50 10.22 -6.44
N GLN A 594 46.18 9.38 -5.64
CA GLN A 594 47.31 9.81 -4.79
C GLN A 594 48.42 10.49 -5.60
N ASN A 595 48.87 9.86 -6.70
CA ASN A 595 49.89 10.43 -7.56
C ASN A 595 49.46 11.77 -8.20
N MET A 596 48.20 11.88 -8.59
CA MET A 596 47.63 13.12 -9.15
C MET A 596 47.62 14.23 -8.10
N VAL A 597 47.21 13.91 -6.86
CA VAL A 597 47.24 14.81 -5.71
C VAL A 597 48.67 15.25 -5.39
N GLU A 598 49.65 14.34 -5.44
CA GLU A 598 51.07 14.70 -5.25
C GLU A 598 51.57 15.66 -6.33
N LYS A 599 51.25 15.42 -7.59
CA LYS A 599 51.60 16.31 -8.71
C LYS A 599 50.92 17.67 -8.58
N ALA A 600 49.63 17.70 -8.26
CA ALA A 600 48.88 18.93 -8.03
C ALA A 600 49.47 19.76 -6.88
N ASN A 601 49.83 19.12 -5.76
CA ASN A 601 50.53 19.76 -4.65
C ASN A 601 51.93 20.27 -5.04
N ALA A 602 52.66 19.53 -5.87
CA ALA A 602 53.99 19.92 -6.34
C ALA A 602 54.00 21.16 -7.24
N LEU A 603 52.86 21.50 -7.88
CA LEU A 603 52.72 22.75 -8.62
C LEU A 603 52.81 23.99 -7.72
N GLY A 604 52.54 23.87 -6.42
CA GLY A 604 52.68 24.96 -5.44
C GLY A 604 51.84 26.20 -5.77
N SER A 605 50.68 26.02 -6.43
CA SER A 605 49.82 27.11 -6.88
C SER A 605 48.88 27.60 -5.76
N ASP A 606 48.72 28.93 -5.65
CA ASP A 606 47.79 29.58 -4.73
C ASP A 606 46.34 29.63 -5.28
N ASP A 607 46.05 28.97 -6.40
CA ASP A 607 44.73 28.99 -7.03
C ASP A 607 43.66 28.30 -6.16
N ALA A 608 42.54 28.98 -5.97
CA ALA A 608 41.49 28.50 -5.07
C ALA A 608 40.79 27.23 -5.60
N ALA A 609 40.59 27.12 -6.91
CA ALA A 609 39.92 25.97 -7.52
C ALA A 609 40.82 24.73 -7.51
N LEU A 610 42.13 24.88 -7.76
CA LEU A 610 43.07 23.77 -7.59
C LEU A 610 43.12 23.30 -6.14
N ASN A 611 43.24 24.22 -5.19
CA ASN A 611 43.34 23.85 -3.78
C ASN A 611 42.04 23.18 -3.26
N GLU A 612 40.87 23.58 -3.76
CA GLU A 612 39.59 22.92 -3.49
C GLU A 612 39.53 21.51 -4.09
N ALA A 613 39.94 21.35 -5.35
CA ALA A 613 40.00 20.04 -6.00
C ALA A 613 40.99 19.08 -5.31
N ILE A 614 42.14 19.59 -4.84
CA ILE A 614 43.10 18.83 -4.02
C ILE A 614 42.44 18.36 -2.71
N ALA A 615 41.70 19.25 -2.03
CA ALA A 615 41.04 18.91 -0.77
C ALA A 615 39.95 17.84 -0.95
N ASN A 616 39.15 17.95 -2.01
CA ASN A 616 38.11 16.96 -2.33
C ASN A 616 38.73 15.61 -2.69
N ALA A 617 39.81 15.61 -3.49
CA ALA A 617 40.56 14.41 -3.81
C ALA A 617 41.18 13.74 -2.58
N GLN A 618 41.74 14.52 -1.65
CA GLN A 618 42.27 14.00 -0.39
C GLN A 618 41.16 13.41 0.50
N ALA A 619 39.99 14.03 0.54
CA ALA A 619 38.85 13.50 1.29
C ALA A 619 38.34 12.15 0.74
N VAL A 620 38.45 11.92 -0.57
CA VAL A 620 38.18 10.60 -1.17
C VAL A 620 39.25 9.58 -0.77
N LEU A 621 40.52 9.96 -0.76
CA LEU A 621 41.63 9.09 -0.36
C LEU A 621 41.62 8.72 1.13
N ASP A 622 41.02 9.56 1.98
CA ASP A 622 40.92 9.34 3.42
C ASP A 622 39.78 8.38 3.81
N LYS A 623 38.96 7.93 2.85
CA LYS A 623 37.91 6.91 3.07
C LYS A 623 38.52 5.52 3.21
N ASP A 624 37.93 4.68 4.07
CA ASP A 624 38.39 3.29 4.27
C ASP A 624 38.19 2.41 3.02
N ALA A 625 37.20 2.73 2.17
CA ALA A 625 36.95 2.06 0.89
C ALA A 625 36.24 3.02 -0.10
N PRO A 626 36.97 3.96 -0.74
CA PRO A 626 36.37 4.88 -1.70
C PRO A 626 35.86 4.11 -2.92
N THR A 627 34.75 4.55 -3.51
CA THR A 627 34.19 3.89 -4.70
C THR A 627 34.94 4.28 -5.96
N SER A 628 34.87 3.44 -7.00
CA SER A 628 35.47 3.76 -8.30
C SER A 628 34.96 5.10 -8.86
N THR A 629 33.67 5.40 -8.68
CA THR A 629 33.05 6.67 -9.08
C THR A 629 33.61 7.87 -8.29
N GLU A 630 33.80 7.74 -6.99
CA GLU A 630 34.36 8.80 -6.15
C GLU A 630 35.82 9.09 -6.53
N VAL A 631 36.61 8.05 -6.76
CA VAL A 631 38.03 8.17 -7.16
C VAL A 631 38.16 8.81 -8.54
N VAL A 632 37.31 8.39 -9.49
CA VAL A 632 37.28 8.98 -10.83
C VAL A 632 36.85 10.44 -10.75
N THR A 633 35.75 10.77 -10.08
CA THR A 633 35.27 12.16 -9.93
C THR A 633 36.36 13.07 -9.34
N ALA A 634 37.06 12.62 -8.30
CA ALA A 634 38.17 13.36 -7.72
C ALA A 634 39.37 13.54 -8.68
N LEU A 635 39.70 12.52 -9.48
CA LEU A 635 40.72 12.63 -10.54
C LEU A 635 40.32 13.66 -11.60
N LEU A 636 39.03 13.71 -11.95
CA LEU A 636 38.46 14.63 -12.94
C LEU A 636 38.56 16.09 -12.48
N ASP A 637 37.99 16.39 -11.31
CA ASP A 637 38.00 17.73 -10.73
C ASP A 637 39.42 18.25 -10.58
N LEU A 638 40.34 17.37 -10.17
CA LEU A 638 41.75 17.70 -10.01
C LEU A 638 42.46 17.93 -11.35
N SER A 639 42.18 17.12 -12.37
CA SER A 639 42.70 17.31 -13.73
C SER A 639 42.22 18.63 -14.34
N GLU A 640 40.92 18.93 -14.22
CA GLU A 640 40.36 20.18 -14.73
C GLU A 640 40.96 21.39 -14.03
N ALA A 641 41.12 21.34 -12.70
CA ALA A 641 41.69 22.43 -11.94
C ALA A 641 43.19 22.63 -12.25
N MET A 642 43.95 21.54 -12.47
CA MET A 642 45.35 21.61 -12.91
C MET A 642 45.46 22.22 -14.32
N GLN A 643 44.57 21.86 -15.24
CA GLN A 643 44.54 22.42 -16.60
C GLN A 643 44.14 23.91 -16.59
N ALA A 644 43.25 24.31 -15.69
CA ALA A 644 42.83 25.70 -15.53
C ALA A 644 43.97 26.63 -15.07
N LEU A 645 45.05 26.10 -14.48
CA LEU A 645 46.25 26.86 -14.17
C LEU A 645 47.06 27.27 -15.40
N ASN A 646 46.89 26.59 -16.53
CA ASN A 646 47.69 26.79 -17.73
C ASN A 646 47.19 28.00 -18.57
N THR A 647 46.93 29.13 -17.91
CA THR A 647 46.36 30.35 -18.52
C THR A 647 47.38 31.18 -19.29
N ASP A 648 48.68 31.01 -19.05
CA ASP A 648 49.78 31.78 -19.69
C ASP A 648 50.68 30.95 -20.63
N GLU A 649 50.31 29.70 -20.93
CA GLU A 649 51.09 28.84 -21.81
C GLU A 649 51.00 29.28 -23.29
N SER A 650 52.11 29.19 -24.02
CA SER A 650 52.12 29.58 -25.45
C SER A 650 51.22 28.65 -26.27
N VAL A 651 50.54 29.19 -27.28
CA VAL A 651 49.67 28.43 -28.21
C VAL A 651 50.38 27.19 -28.77
N ASP A 652 51.69 27.26 -29.00
CA ASP A 652 52.48 26.13 -29.52
C ASP A 652 52.66 24.98 -28.51
N ALA A 653 52.78 25.30 -27.22
CA ALA A 653 52.86 24.30 -26.16
C ALA A 653 51.50 23.61 -25.97
N LEU A 654 50.43 24.40 -25.90
CA LEU A 654 49.07 23.89 -25.81
C LEU A 654 48.70 23.01 -27.01
N ARG A 655 49.12 23.39 -28.21
CA ARG A 655 48.93 22.58 -29.42
C ARG A 655 49.67 21.24 -29.33
N ALA A 656 50.87 21.22 -28.76
CA ALA A 656 51.63 19.99 -28.55
C ALA A 656 50.96 19.07 -27.52
N ASP A 657 50.38 19.63 -26.46
CA ASP A 657 49.64 18.87 -25.43
C ASP A 657 48.33 18.28 -25.97
N VAL A 658 47.58 19.06 -26.76
CA VAL A 658 46.37 18.56 -27.43
C VAL A 658 46.72 17.44 -28.41
N GLN A 659 47.81 17.58 -29.18
CA GLN A 659 48.28 16.51 -30.07
C GLN A 659 48.68 15.25 -29.29
N ALA A 660 49.40 15.39 -28.19
CA ALA A 660 49.78 14.26 -27.35
C ALA A 660 48.53 13.53 -26.79
N THR A 661 47.48 14.28 -26.45
CA THR A 661 46.20 13.74 -25.99
C THR A 661 45.46 13.00 -27.11
N ILE A 662 45.43 13.55 -28.33
CA ILE A 662 44.85 12.90 -29.51
C ILE A 662 45.58 11.59 -29.83
N ASP A 663 46.92 11.63 -29.88
CA ASP A 663 47.75 10.47 -30.20
C ASP A 663 47.50 9.35 -29.18
N PHE A 664 47.44 9.72 -27.90
CA PHE A 664 47.12 8.78 -26.83
C PHE A 664 45.74 8.12 -27.02
N ILE A 665 44.69 8.91 -27.29
CA ILE A 665 43.33 8.40 -27.48
C ILE A 665 43.26 7.45 -28.70
N ASN A 666 43.83 7.85 -29.82
CA ASN A 666 43.79 7.05 -31.06
C ASN A 666 44.59 5.75 -30.94
N GLU A 667 45.73 5.76 -30.26
CA GLU A 667 46.60 4.59 -30.17
C GLU A 667 46.19 3.61 -29.05
N ASN A 668 45.52 4.10 -28.00
CA ASN A 668 45.32 3.32 -26.78
C ASN A 668 43.85 3.15 -26.36
N ILE A 669 42.97 4.08 -26.74
CA ILE A 669 41.55 4.05 -26.34
C ILE A 669 40.69 3.52 -27.48
N LEU A 670 40.72 4.15 -28.65
CA LEU A 670 39.85 3.79 -29.78
C LEU A 670 40.19 2.43 -30.41
N THR A 671 41.35 1.85 -30.10
CA THR A 671 41.73 0.50 -30.54
C THR A 671 41.08 -0.64 -29.72
N ASN A 672 40.41 -0.33 -28.61
CA ASN A 672 39.90 -1.31 -27.64
C ASN A 672 38.42 -1.07 -27.27
N VAL A 673 37.58 -0.74 -28.26
CA VAL A 673 36.18 -0.32 -28.04
C VAL A 673 35.12 -1.42 -28.17
N ASP A 674 35.54 -2.69 -28.24
CA ASP A 674 34.66 -3.83 -28.58
C ASP A 674 33.50 -4.06 -27.58
N ASN A 675 33.61 -3.55 -26.35
CA ASN A 675 32.61 -3.67 -25.27
C ASN A 675 32.06 -2.32 -24.77
N VAL A 676 32.24 -1.25 -25.55
CA VAL A 676 31.79 0.11 -25.19
C VAL A 676 30.58 0.52 -26.03
N ARG A 677 29.68 1.34 -25.48
CA ARG A 677 28.46 1.81 -26.20
C ARG A 677 28.86 2.49 -27.52
N PRO A 678 28.42 2.00 -28.70
CA PRO A 678 28.85 2.55 -30.00
C PRO A 678 28.61 4.05 -30.15
N GLY A 679 27.50 4.58 -29.61
CA GLY A 679 27.22 6.03 -29.65
C GLY A 679 28.17 6.89 -28.81
N LYS A 680 28.85 6.32 -27.81
CA LYS A 680 29.90 7.00 -27.03
C LYS A 680 31.24 6.94 -27.76
N VAL A 681 31.52 5.82 -28.42
CA VAL A 681 32.67 5.69 -29.34
C VAL A 681 32.58 6.73 -30.46
N ASP A 682 31.41 6.86 -31.10
CA ASP A 682 31.16 7.88 -32.13
C ASP A 682 31.40 9.30 -31.60
N ALA A 683 31.01 9.58 -30.34
CA ALA A 683 31.20 10.88 -29.71
C ALA A 683 32.68 11.18 -29.40
N LEU A 684 33.45 10.18 -28.97
CA LEU A 684 34.90 10.33 -28.77
C LEU A 684 35.64 10.49 -30.09
N GLU A 685 35.32 9.68 -31.10
CA GLU A 685 35.89 9.82 -32.45
C GLU A 685 35.62 11.23 -33.01
N ALA A 686 34.40 11.73 -32.86
CA ALA A 686 34.04 13.09 -33.27
C ALA A 686 34.79 14.18 -32.48
N ALA A 687 34.98 13.99 -31.17
CA ALA A 687 35.73 14.93 -30.34
C ALA A 687 37.22 14.95 -30.70
N VAL A 688 37.81 13.78 -30.97
CA VAL A 688 39.20 13.63 -31.43
C VAL A 688 39.39 14.28 -32.80
N GLU A 689 38.47 14.05 -33.74
CA GLU A 689 38.52 14.68 -35.06
C GLU A 689 38.41 16.21 -34.98
N ALA A 690 37.51 16.71 -34.13
CA ALA A 690 37.35 18.15 -33.90
C ALA A 690 38.62 18.77 -33.29
N ALA A 691 39.28 18.08 -32.36
CA ALA A 691 40.53 18.55 -31.77
C ALA A 691 41.72 18.47 -32.74
N GLN A 692 41.83 17.41 -33.54
CA GLN A 692 42.87 17.28 -34.55
C GLN A 692 42.75 18.40 -35.59
N THR A 693 41.53 18.77 -35.97
CA THR A 693 41.28 19.91 -36.87
C THR A 693 41.85 21.22 -36.31
N LEU A 694 41.75 21.43 -34.99
CA LEU A 694 42.26 22.63 -34.33
C LEU A 694 43.77 22.59 -34.12
N VAL A 695 44.35 21.40 -33.90
CA VAL A 695 45.81 21.25 -33.85
C VAL A 695 46.45 21.56 -35.21
N ASP A 696 45.82 21.09 -36.29
CA ASP A 696 46.30 21.30 -37.66
C ASP A 696 46.11 22.76 -38.15
N ASP A 697 45.29 23.55 -37.46
CA ASP A 697 45.07 24.96 -37.76
C ASP A 697 46.16 25.85 -37.11
N PRO A 698 47.05 26.48 -37.91
CA PRO A 698 48.08 27.36 -37.38
C PRO A 698 47.51 28.63 -36.72
N ASP A 699 46.26 29.01 -37.03
CA ASP A 699 45.58 30.20 -36.51
C ASP A 699 44.68 29.89 -35.30
N ALA A 700 44.57 28.63 -34.87
CA ALA A 700 43.77 28.23 -33.71
C ALA A 700 44.21 28.98 -32.45
N SER A 701 43.24 29.53 -31.73
CA SER A 701 43.50 30.25 -30.48
C SER A 701 43.76 29.29 -29.31
N ALA A 702 44.41 29.81 -28.27
CA ALA A 702 44.60 29.05 -27.03
C ALA A 702 43.26 28.61 -26.40
N ASP A 703 42.20 29.41 -26.54
CA ASP A 703 40.89 29.07 -25.98
C ASP A 703 40.22 27.94 -26.77
N GLU A 704 40.38 27.90 -28.10
CA GLU A 704 39.85 26.82 -28.94
C GLU A 704 40.56 25.49 -28.67
N LEU A 705 41.89 25.51 -28.54
CA LEU A 705 42.67 24.32 -28.20
C LEU A 705 42.36 23.81 -26.78
N LYS A 706 42.14 24.71 -25.81
CA LYS A 706 41.70 24.33 -24.45
C LYS A 706 40.30 23.70 -24.46
N ALA A 707 39.37 24.30 -25.19
CA ALA A 707 38.01 23.78 -25.31
C ALA A 707 38.00 22.41 -26.00
N ALA A 708 38.83 22.21 -27.02
CA ALA A 708 38.99 20.94 -27.69
C ALA A 708 39.60 19.87 -26.78
N ASN A 709 40.63 20.22 -26.01
CA ASN A 709 41.21 19.31 -25.03
C ASN A 709 40.19 18.88 -23.99
N LYS A 710 39.42 19.85 -23.46
CA LYS A 710 38.34 19.58 -22.51
C LYS A 710 37.25 18.69 -23.12
N ALA A 711 36.85 18.94 -24.35
CA ALA A 711 35.84 18.15 -25.05
C ALA A 711 36.31 16.71 -25.33
N MET A 712 37.56 16.51 -25.77
CA MET A 712 38.15 15.18 -25.94
C MET A 712 38.28 14.43 -24.62
N THR A 713 38.78 15.12 -23.60
CA THR A 713 38.99 14.55 -22.27
C THR A 713 37.62 14.16 -21.69
N LYS A 714 36.60 15.00 -21.83
CA LYS A 714 35.21 14.68 -21.46
C LYS A 714 34.61 13.54 -22.27
N ALA A 715 34.77 13.52 -23.59
CA ALA A 715 34.26 12.44 -24.43
C ALA A 715 34.97 11.11 -24.16
N ALA A 716 36.27 11.15 -23.82
CA ALA A 716 37.03 9.99 -23.38
C ALA A 716 36.50 9.55 -22.01
N GLN A 717 36.25 10.47 -21.09
CA GLN A 717 35.67 10.15 -19.77
C GLN A 717 34.26 9.54 -19.87
N GLU A 718 33.41 10.08 -20.75
CA GLU A 718 32.08 9.54 -21.05
C GLU A 718 32.13 8.21 -21.82
N LEU A 719 33.28 7.86 -22.41
CA LEU A 719 33.55 6.53 -22.96
C LEU A 719 33.70 5.48 -21.85
N TRP A 720 34.13 5.93 -20.67
CA TRP A 720 34.66 5.14 -19.56
C TRP A 720 33.92 5.41 -18.23
N GLU A 721 32.65 5.85 -18.26
CA GLU A 721 31.75 5.80 -17.08
C GLU A 721 31.56 4.36 -16.56
N ILE A 722 32.14 3.37 -17.24
CA ILE A 722 32.23 1.96 -16.85
C ILE A 722 33.65 1.50 -17.22
N VAL A 723 34.51 1.10 -16.27
CA VAL A 723 35.77 0.40 -16.59
C VAL A 723 35.94 -0.84 -15.74
N THR A 724 36.29 -1.95 -16.40
CA THR A 724 36.55 -3.23 -15.76
C THR A 724 38.02 -3.34 -15.29
N LYS A 725 38.24 -4.19 -14.29
CA LYS A 725 39.52 -4.44 -13.60
C LYS A 725 40.72 -4.76 -14.50
N ALA A 726 40.50 -5.36 -15.68
CA ALA A 726 41.59 -5.76 -16.58
C ALA A 726 42.19 -4.58 -17.38
N GLU A 727 41.42 -3.52 -17.63
CA GLU A 727 41.85 -2.37 -18.43
C GLU A 727 42.62 -1.34 -17.58
N LEU A 728 42.26 -1.24 -16.29
CA LEU A 728 43.03 -0.46 -15.32
C LEU A 728 44.43 -1.06 -15.09
N GLU A 729 44.58 -2.38 -15.11
CA GLU A 729 45.89 -3.05 -14.96
C GLU A 729 46.84 -2.79 -16.14
N ALA A 730 46.32 -2.61 -17.37
CA ALA A 730 47.11 -2.26 -18.55
C ALA A 730 47.58 -0.78 -18.56
N LEU A 731 46.76 0.13 -18.03
CA LEU A 731 47.10 1.55 -17.89
C LEU A 731 48.21 1.79 -16.85
N ILE A 732 48.24 1.00 -15.77
CA ILE A 732 49.30 1.05 -14.74
C ILE A 732 50.65 0.59 -15.29
N GLU A 733 50.68 -0.40 -16.18
CA GLU A 733 51.94 -0.87 -16.78
C GLU A 733 52.49 0.16 -17.79
N SER A 734 51.62 0.93 -18.45
CA SER A 734 52.00 2.01 -19.38
C SER A 734 52.43 3.30 -18.64
N ALA A 735 51.72 3.72 -17.59
CA ALA A 735 52.05 4.92 -16.82
C ALA A 735 53.41 4.82 -16.08
N ASN A 736 53.81 3.61 -15.67
CA ASN A 736 55.13 3.36 -15.09
C ASN A 736 56.29 3.51 -16.11
N GLY A 737 56.01 3.54 -17.42
CA GLY A 737 57.01 3.77 -18.46
C GLY A 737 57.35 5.24 -18.71
N TYR A 738 56.49 6.19 -18.30
CA TYR A 738 56.66 7.62 -18.58
C TYR A 738 57.38 8.41 -17.47
N LEU A 739 57.66 7.78 -16.32
CA LEU A 739 58.33 8.43 -15.17
C LEU A 739 59.87 8.29 -15.15
N ASP A 740 60.49 7.65 -16.13
CA ASP A 740 61.97 7.52 -16.21
C ASP A 740 62.68 8.68 -16.97
N GLY A 741 61.96 9.76 -17.30
CA GLY A 741 62.51 10.95 -17.94
C GLY A 741 62.77 12.10 -16.97
N ASN A 742 64.04 12.38 -16.66
CA ASN A 742 64.48 13.47 -15.79
C ASN A 742 63.95 14.86 -16.23
N TYR A 743 63.09 15.46 -15.41
CA TYR A 743 62.85 16.90 -15.43
C TYR A 743 63.99 17.62 -14.68
N THR A 744 64.69 18.52 -15.35
CA THR A 744 65.63 19.45 -14.67
C THR A 744 64.96 20.80 -14.47
N GLU A 745 65.10 21.34 -13.27
CA GLU A 745 64.76 22.73 -12.91
C GLU A 745 65.49 23.74 -13.83
N GLU A 746 64.72 24.58 -14.50
CA GLU A 746 65.07 25.98 -14.77
C GLU A 746 63.81 26.86 -14.74
#